data_AF-A0A7W6JSH4-F1
#
_entry.id   AF-A0A7W6JSH4-F1
#
_cell.length_a   1.000
_cell.length_b   1.000
_cell.length_c   1.000
_cell.angle_alpha   90.00
_cell.angle_beta   90.00
_cell.angle_gamma   90.00
#
_symmetry.space_group_name_H-M   'P 1'
#
loop_
_entity.id
_entity.type
_entity.pdbx_description
1 polymer ?
#
loop_
_entity_poly.entity_id
_entity_poly.type
_entity_poly.pdbx_seq_one_letter_code
_entity_poly.pdbx_strand_id
1 'polypeptide(L)'
;MGLIARLLALVLLLGAAATPGERWVTAWATSQMIPGNNALPSEDLKDATIRQIVRIQIAGTRLRVRLTNAYGTQSLRIGSATIAHSADPATAKIDPASLTGLRFGGAKSVTIPAGADYWSDPITLPVKAGADLAVTLYLPEAPAQQTGHPGSRATSHMLHGDHSGDADLPGAKTADRWVQIGAIETVSAKASAVVILGDSITDGYGVSTNSNTRWTDALQRRLRATPALADMAVLNAGIGGNRLLNDGLGPNAMARFEREVLSYPGVSHLVIFEGVNDLGTLTRDAPATPEAHAALVEGMIGAYRQMVARARAHGIKVIGATITPYGGSAYYHPDAQNEADRAAVNAWIRAPGNFDGVIDFDAAMRDPAAPIRLLKAFDNDGLHPSVAGYQVMADAVPLSLFSDRVKDKGRVATAPAAPAPMIAFTFDDLTAHAPLPQGYTRVGIAEQIIAALKAGGAPATGFINGVQLEREPASAPVLDKWRGAGLMLGNHGWSHANLNDLSDAQFLTELEKNEPILKAKMGAADWRWFRYPFLSEASADPAKRTRVRKLLAARGYKVAAVTMDFSDWAYNDTYARCVARGDTDAILKMEHSWLGNAAVQADRSRAMAQALYGRDIPYVLLMHLGAFDAHMMPRLIALYREKGYRFVSIEEAEKDPYYVPELNPALAPQPQGLNGAMAAKGLKEPQAPALLPLETMCM
;
A
#
# COMPACT_ATOMS: atom_id res chain seq x y z
N MET A 1 -49.86 -0.07 -25.97
CA MET A 1 -49.51 1.05 -26.88
C MET A 1 -49.43 2.32 -26.02
N GLY A 2 -48.24 2.74 -25.60
CA GLY A 2 -47.69 4.02 -26.08
C GLY A 2 -46.92 4.71 -24.95
N LEU A 3 -45.59 4.71 -25.07
CA LEU A 3 -44.57 5.36 -24.24
C LEU A 3 -44.56 6.88 -24.46
N ILE A 4 -44.43 7.72 -23.42
CA ILE A 4 -43.80 9.06 -23.46
C ILE A 4 -43.16 9.32 -22.07
N ALA A 5 -41.89 8.96 -21.87
CA ALA A 5 -40.68 9.80 -21.97
C ALA A 5 -40.48 10.81 -20.81
N ARG A 6 -39.66 10.43 -19.82
CA ARG A 6 -38.99 11.35 -18.90
C ARG A 6 -37.54 11.53 -19.38
N LEU A 7 -37.18 12.75 -19.75
CA LEU A 7 -35.81 13.17 -20.06
C LEU A 7 -34.95 13.07 -18.78
N LEU A 8 -33.92 12.22 -18.78
CA LEU A 8 -32.77 12.37 -17.89
C LEU A 8 -31.73 13.22 -18.63
N ALA A 9 -31.41 14.39 -18.10
CA ALA A 9 -30.25 15.16 -18.52
C ALA A 9 -28.99 14.47 -17.95
N LEU A 10 -28.27 13.73 -18.81
CA LEU A 10 -26.95 13.19 -18.51
C LEU A 10 -25.93 14.33 -18.67
N VAL A 11 -25.47 14.90 -17.56
CA VAL A 11 -24.30 15.79 -17.57
C VAL A 11 -23.06 14.93 -17.78
N LEU A 12 -22.62 14.83 -19.03
CA LEU A 12 -21.32 14.29 -19.41
C LEU A 12 -20.24 15.27 -18.96
N LEU A 13 -19.62 15.01 -17.80
CA LEU A 13 -18.31 15.54 -17.44
C LEU A 13 -17.27 14.90 -18.38
N LEU A 14 -17.11 15.50 -19.55
CA LEU A 14 -15.96 15.26 -20.44
C LEU A 14 -14.72 15.81 -19.73
N GLY A 15 -14.11 14.99 -18.86
CA GLY A 15 -12.71 15.19 -18.49
C GLY A 15 -11.89 15.17 -19.77
N ALA A 16 -11.20 16.28 -20.07
CA ALA A 16 -10.35 16.37 -21.25
C ALA A 16 -9.27 15.28 -21.16
N ALA A 17 -9.50 14.18 -21.86
CA ALA A 17 -8.55 13.08 -21.98
C ALA A 17 -7.25 13.63 -22.59
N ALA A 18 -6.12 13.18 -22.07
CA ALA A 18 -4.83 13.47 -22.67
C ALA A 18 -4.81 13.00 -24.13
N THR A 19 -4.21 13.80 -25.01
CA THR A 19 -3.92 13.44 -26.39
C THR A 19 -3.14 12.11 -26.44
N PRO A 20 -3.40 11.21 -27.41
CA PRO A 20 -2.70 9.94 -27.50
C PRO A 20 -1.18 10.11 -27.48
N GLY A 21 -0.50 9.51 -26.48
CA GLY A 21 0.95 9.57 -26.31
C GLY A 21 1.45 10.49 -25.19
N GLU A 22 0.57 11.29 -24.58
CA GLU A 22 0.90 12.15 -23.44
C GLU A 22 0.40 11.53 -22.11
N ARG A 23 1.23 11.55 -21.07
CA ARG A 23 0.90 11.06 -19.72
C ARG A 23 1.35 12.02 -18.64
N TRP A 24 0.75 11.93 -17.45
CA TRP A 24 1.23 12.64 -16.27
C TRP A 24 2.53 12.02 -15.76
N VAL A 25 3.48 12.88 -15.40
CA VAL A 25 4.75 12.55 -14.76
C VAL A 25 4.96 13.52 -13.61
N THR A 26 5.31 13.00 -12.43
CA THR A 26 5.64 13.84 -11.29
C THR A 26 6.93 14.62 -11.55
N ALA A 27 6.81 15.95 -11.52
CA ALA A 27 7.87 16.88 -11.86
C ALA A 27 8.49 17.56 -10.62
N TRP A 28 7.78 17.50 -9.50
CA TRP A 28 8.27 17.86 -8.16
C TRP A 28 7.39 17.16 -7.12
N ALA A 29 7.98 16.77 -5.99
CA ALA A 29 7.29 16.17 -4.87
C ALA A 29 8.07 16.41 -3.59
N THR A 30 7.39 16.32 -2.45
CA THR A 30 8.02 16.33 -1.12
C THR A 30 7.28 15.37 -0.19
N SER A 31 8.04 14.72 0.68
CA SER A 31 7.50 13.89 1.76
C SER A 31 6.67 14.73 2.73
N GLN A 32 5.66 14.10 3.34
CA GLN A 32 4.74 14.77 4.27
C GLN A 32 4.88 14.20 5.67
N MET A 33 4.85 15.07 6.67
CA MET A 33 4.83 14.70 8.09
C MET A 33 3.97 15.66 8.91
N ILE A 34 3.75 15.29 10.17
CA ILE A 34 3.28 16.22 11.20
C ILE A 34 4.49 17.07 11.61
N PRO A 35 4.49 18.39 11.42
CA PRO A 35 5.68 19.23 11.68
C PRO A 35 6.14 19.25 13.15
N GLY A 36 5.30 18.86 14.10
CA GLY A 36 5.60 18.90 15.53
C GLY A 36 5.99 20.30 16.00
N ASN A 37 7.13 20.42 16.68
CA ASN A 37 7.69 21.71 17.12
C ASN A 37 8.05 22.65 15.96
N ASN A 38 8.11 22.16 14.72
CA ASN A 38 8.34 22.97 13.53
C ASN A 38 7.04 23.44 12.86
N ALA A 39 5.87 23.22 13.47
CA ALA A 39 4.61 23.78 12.98
C ALA A 39 4.69 25.31 12.93
N LEU A 40 4.02 25.91 11.94
CA LEU A 40 3.80 27.36 11.96
C LEU A 40 2.80 27.73 13.06
N PRO A 41 2.90 28.91 13.68
CA PRO A 41 1.87 29.36 14.60
C PRO A 41 0.49 29.40 13.91
N SER A 42 -0.56 28.98 14.62
CA SER A 42 -1.91 28.91 14.04
C SER A 42 -2.41 30.29 13.61
N GLU A 43 -2.06 31.33 14.36
CA GLU A 43 -2.36 32.72 14.00
C GLU A 43 -1.77 33.09 12.64
N ASP A 44 -0.56 32.63 12.29
CA ASP A 44 0.09 32.97 11.02
C ASP A 44 -0.54 32.26 9.81
N LEU A 45 -1.40 31.26 10.04
CA LEU A 45 -2.11 30.50 9.01
C LEU A 45 -3.62 30.76 8.98
N LYS A 46 -4.16 31.58 9.90
CA LYS A 46 -5.57 31.93 9.95
C LYS A 46 -5.81 33.21 9.15
N ASP A 47 -6.80 33.17 8.24
CA ASP A 47 -7.09 34.27 7.32
C ASP A 47 -5.78 34.77 6.71
N ALA A 48 -5.06 33.87 6.04
CA ALA A 48 -3.70 34.10 5.60
C ALA A 48 -3.41 33.46 4.25
N THR A 49 -2.62 34.17 3.46
CA THR A 49 -2.00 33.69 2.24
C THR A 49 -0.61 33.15 2.55
N ILE A 50 -0.32 31.95 2.09
CA ILE A 50 1.01 31.34 2.12
C ILE A 50 1.50 31.08 0.69
N ARG A 51 2.65 31.68 0.34
CA ARG A 51 3.33 31.52 -0.94
C ARG A 51 4.61 30.72 -0.77
N GLN A 52 4.72 29.63 -1.49
CA GLN A 52 5.74 28.59 -1.29
C GLN A 52 6.51 28.36 -2.59
N ILE A 53 7.84 28.45 -2.52
CA ILE A 53 8.70 28.27 -3.69
C ILE A 53 9.08 26.80 -3.86
N VAL A 54 8.95 26.29 -5.09
CA VAL A 54 9.32 24.93 -5.47
C VAL A 54 10.09 24.93 -6.78
N ARG A 55 11.11 24.09 -6.88
CA ARG A 55 11.91 23.90 -8.11
C ARG A 55 11.37 22.72 -8.91
N ILE A 56 10.87 22.98 -10.11
CA ILE A 56 10.43 21.91 -11.02
C ILE A 56 11.63 21.21 -11.66
N GLN A 57 11.60 19.89 -11.74
CA GLN A 57 12.75 19.09 -12.16
C GLN A 57 12.82 18.87 -13.68
N ILE A 58 11.66 18.77 -14.35
CA ILE A 58 11.50 18.49 -15.79
C ILE A 58 10.57 19.51 -16.46
N ALA A 59 10.75 19.70 -17.77
CA ALA A 59 9.92 20.63 -18.54
C ALA A 59 8.52 20.05 -18.83
N GLY A 60 7.55 20.93 -19.10
CA GLY A 60 6.24 20.54 -19.59
C GLY A 60 5.30 21.73 -19.82
N THR A 61 4.14 21.46 -20.41
CA THR A 61 3.21 22.51 -20.91
C THR A 61 1.94 22.64 -20.09
N ARG A 62 1.53 21.55 -19.43
CA ARG A 62 0.37 21.50 -18.54
C ARG A 62 0.80 21.02 -17.17
N LEU A 63 0.20 21.59 -16.13
CA LEU A 63 0.50 21.27 -14.74
C LEU A 63 -0.77 20.94 -13.96
N ARG A 64 -0.62 20.13 -12.91
CA ARG A 64 -1.59 20.03 -11.81
C ARG A 64 -0.86 19.92 -10.48
N VAL A 65 -1.49 20.43 -9.42
CA VAL A 65 -0.90 20.52 -8.08
C VAL A 65 -1.67 19.61 -7.13
N ARG A 66 -0.97 18.80 -6.34
CA ARG A 66 -1.54 18.04 -5.23
C ARG A 66 -1.46 18.87 -3.96
N LEU A 67 -2.61 19.24 -3.43
CA LEU A 67 -2.78 19.76 -2.08
C LEU A 67 -3.02 18.59 -1.13
N THR A 68 -2.56 18.71 0.11
CA THR A 68 -2.56 17.58 1.05
C THR A 68 -3.05 17.97 2.43
N ASN A 69 -3.91 17.11 2.98
CA ASN A 69 -4.36 17.10 4.36
C ASN A 69 -4.14 15.70 4.96
N ALA A 70 -3.10 14.99 4.50
CA ALA A 70 -2.83 13.59 4.82
C ALA A 70 -2.68 13.30 6.32
N TYR A 71 -2.26 14.30 7.09
CA TYR A 71 -2.16 14.24 8.55
C TYR A 71 -3.14 15.19 9.26
N GLY A 72 -4.08 15.80 8.54
CA GLY A 72 -5.12 16.61 9.17
C GLY A 72 -6.13 15.73 9.92
N THR A 73 -6.56 16.19 11.10
CA THR A 73 -7.60 15.56 11.92
C THR A 73 -9.00 16.11 11.64
N GLN A 74 -9.10 17.19 10.88
CA GLN A 74 -10.35 17.82 10.43
C GLN A 74 -10.27 18.20 8.95
N SER A 75 -11.39 18.60 8.35
CA SER A 75 -11.40 19.09 6.98
C SER A 75 -10.60 20.38 6.84
N LEU A 76 -9.71 20.45 5.86
CA LEU A 76 -8.93 21.63 5.49
C LEU A 76 -9.66 22.40 4.39
N ARG A 77 -9.94 23.69 4.61
CA ARG A 77 -10.48 24.58 3.59
C ARG A 77 -9.38 25.42 2.95
N ILE A 78 -9.27 25.34 1.63
CA ILE A 78 -8.46 26.25 0.81
C ILE A 78 -9.41 27.23 0.13
N GLY A 79 -9.30 28.51 0.47
CA GLY A 79 -10.18 29.58 -0.02
C GLY A 79 -9.90 29.97 -1.46
N SER A 80 -8.62 30.02 -1.82
CA SER A 80 -8.14 30.22 -3.18
C SER A 80 -6.73 29.63 -3.31
N ALA A 81 -6.33 29.27 -4.54
CA ALA A 81 -4.98 28.79 -4.81
C ALA A 81 -4.52 29.27 -6.20
N THR A 82 -3.26 29.65 -6.31
CA THR A 82 -2.63 30.11 -7.56
C THR A 82 -1.24 29.51 -7.73
N ILE A 83 -0.74 29.55 -8.96
CA ILE A 83 0.63 29.18 -9.29
C ILE A 83 1.18 30.15 -10.34
N ALA A 84 2.46 30.48 -10.21
CA ALA A 84 3.17 31.38 -11.11
C ALA A 84 4.66 31.00 -11.19
N HIS A 85 5.36 31.46 -12.22
CA HIS A 85 6.83 31.51 -12.20
C HIS A 85 7.29 32.45 -11.09
N SER A 86 8.25 32.01 -10.29
CA SER A 86 8.94 32.88 -9.32
C SER A 86 9.84 33.85 -10.08
N ALA A 87 9.78 35.13 -9.73
CA ALA A 87 10.68 36.14 -10.31
C ALA A 87 12.07 36.11 -9.65
N ASP A 88 12.12 35.74 -8.37
CA ASP A 88 13.33 35.49 -7.60
C ASP A 88 13.00 34.48 -6.48
N PRO A 89 13.60 33.28 -6.46
CA PRO A 89 13.30 32.22 -5.50
C PRO A 89 13.67 32.57 -4.04
N ALA A 90 14.40 33.67 -3.80
CA ALA A 90 14.67 34.18 -2.46
C ALA A 90 13.62 35.19 -1.96
N THR A 91 12.61 35.52 -2.77
CA THR A 91 11.59 36.53 -2.46
C THR A 91 10.17 36.03 -2.73
N ALA A 92 9.17 36.80 -2.30
CA ALA A 92 7.76 36.51 -2.59
C ALA A 92 7.31 36.91 -4.01
N LYS A 93 8.21 37.49 -4.83
CA LYS A 93 7.87 38.05 -6.14
C LYS A 93 7.62 36.94 -7.17
N ILE A 94 6.58 37.15 -7.97
CA ILE A 94 6.21 36.28 -9.10
C ILE A 94 6.24 37.06 -10.41
N ASP A 95 6.31 36.36 -11.54
CA ASP A 95 5.99 36.93 -12.85
C ASP A 95 4.46 37.04 -13.00
N PRO A 96 3.87 38.25 -12.99
CA PRO A 96 2.42 38.42 -13.08
C PRO A 96 1.82 37.88 -14.38
N ALA A 97 2.59 37.82 -15.47
CA ALA A 97 2.12 37.29 -16.74
C ALA A 97 1.89 35.77 -16.71
N SER A 98 2.48 35.09 -15.73
CA SER A 98 2.35 33.64 -15.52
C SER A 98 1.31 33.25 -14.47
N LEU A 99 0.76 34.24 -13.74
CA LEU A 99 -0.15 34.01 -12.63
C LEU A 99 -1.40 33.28 -13.10
N THR A 100 -1.56 32.05 -12.63
CA THR A 100 -2.66 31.17 -13.00
C THR A 100 -3.42 30.73 -11.76
N GLY A 101 -4.74 30.94 -11.76
CA GLY A 101 -5.61 30.43 -10.70
C GLY A 101 -5.82 28.92 -10.83
N LEU A 102 -5.62 28.19 -9.73
CA LEU A 102 -5.98 26.78 -9.64
C LEU A 102 -7.49 26.63 -9.44
N ARG A 103 -8.02 25.52 -9.94
CA ARG A 103 -9.43 25.15 -9.84
C ARG A 103 -9.57 23.72 -9.35
N PHE A 104 -10.73 23.38 -8.80
CA PHE A 104 -11.04 22.06 -8.24
C PHE A 104 -12.44 21.66 -8.70
N GLY A 105 -12.53 20.88 -9.78
CA GLY A 105 -13.81 20.62 -10.44
C GLY A 105 -14.47 21.91 -10.94
N GLY A 106 -13.67 22.88 -11.39
CA GLY A 106 -14.11 24.21 -11.82
C GLY A 106 -14.30 25.23 -10.68
N ALA A 107 -14.29 24.81 -9.41
CA ALA A 107 -14.43 25.73 -8.27
C ALA A 107 -13.12 26.45 -7.92
N LYS A 108 -13.20 27.67 -7.36
CA LYS A 108 -12.01 28.42 -6.91
C LYS A 108 -11.45 27.95 -5.57
N SER A 109 -12.29 27.32 -4.75
CA SER A 109 -11.99 26.83 -3.41
C SER A 109 -12.21 25.33 -3.32
N VAL A 110 -11.61 24.68 -2.32
CA VAL A 110 -11.81 23.25 -2.06
C VAL A 110 -11.78 22.98 -0.55
N THR A 111 -12.57 21.99 -0.13
CA THR A 111 -12.49 21.41 1.21
C THR A 111 -11.94 19.99 1.09
N ILE A 112 -10.78 19.76 1.70
CA ILE A 112 -10.07 18.48 1.69
C ILE A 112 -10.39 17.75 3.00
N PRO A 113 -10.99 16.55 2.97
CA PRO A 113 -11.27 15.78 4.18
C PRO A 113 -10.01 15.49 5.01
N ALA A 114 -10.20 15.16 6.29
CA ALA A 114 -9.13 14.65 7.15
C ALA A 114 -8.48 13.40 6.51
N GLY A 115 -7.15 13.34 6.52
CA GLY A 115 -6.39 12.20 5.97
C GLY A 115 -6.36 12.11 4.44
N ALA A 116 -6.85 13.11 3.71
CA ALA A 116 -6.99 13.06 2.25
C ALA A 116 -6.05 14.02 1.50
N ASP A 117 -5.84 13.72 0.22
CA ASP A 117 -5.19 14.61 -0.75
C ASP A 117 -6.22 15.09 -1.80
N TYR A 118 -5.93 16.21 -2.47
CA TYR A 118 -6.77 16.74 -3.54
C TYR A 118 -5.94 17.31 -4.68
N TRP A 119 -6.28 16.95 -5.92
CA TRP A 119 -5.61 17.46 -7.11
C TRP A 119 -6.35 18.68 -7.69
N SER A 120 -5.60 19.69 -8.11
CA SER A 120 -6.17 20.75 -8.94
C SER A 120 -6.56 20.21 -10.32
N ASP A 121 -7.48 20.92 -10.96
CA ASP A 121 -7.72 20.78 -12.39
C ASP A 121 -6.41 21.07 -13.16
N PRO A 122 -6.20 20.45 -14.33
CA PRO A 122 -5.05 20.76 -15.18
C PRO A 122 -5.08 22.21 -15.67
N ILE A 123 -3.94 22.89 -15.59
CA ILE A 123 -3.73 24.24 -16.14
C ILE A 123 -2.70 24.22 -17.26
N THR A 124 -2.78 25.18 -18.16
CA THR A 124 -1.72 25.41 -19.16
C THR A 124 -0.78 26.48 -18.62
N LEU A 125 0.41 26.05 -18.21
CA LEU A 125 1.50 26.91 -17.74
C LEU A 125 2.81 26.27 -18.19
N PRO A 126 3.40 26.71 -19.32
CA PRO A 126 4.66 26.17 -19.80
C PRO A 126 5.80 26.43 -18.83
N VAL A 127 6.56 25.38 -18.51
CA VAL A 127 7.71 25.43 -17.61
C VAL A 127 8.93 24.76 -18.24
N LYS A 128 10.10 25.34 -17.97
CA LYS A 128 11.39 24.74 -18.32
C LYS A 128 11.87 23.88 -17.14
N ALA A 129 12.66 22.85 -17.44
CA ALA A 129 13.33 22.08 -16.41
C ALA A 129 14.20 23.01 -15.54
N GLY A 130 14.02 22.97 -14.22
CA GLY A 130 14.70 23.84 -13.25
C GLY A 130 14.07 25.20 -13.05
N ALA A 131 12.87 25.46 -13.58
CA ALA A 131 12.14 26.67 -13.22
C ALA A 131 11.69 26.61 -11.76
N ASP A 132 11.76 27.76 -11.08
CA ASP A 132 11.19 27.95 -9.76
C ASP A 132 9.74 28.47 -9.92
N LEU A 133 8.81 27.81 -9.24
CA LEU A 133 7.40 28.16 -9.21
C LEU A 133 6.99 28.60 -7.81
N ALA A 134 6.10 29.57 -7.73
CA ALA A 134 5.43 29.97 -6.51
C ALA A 134 4.03 29.36 -6.47
N VAL A 135 3.79 28.42 -5.56
CA VAL A 135 2.45 27.91 -5.25
C VAL A 135 1.89 28.73 -4.09
N THR A 136 0.79 29.43 -4.32
CA THR A 136 0.17 30.30 -3.32
C THR A 136 -1.18 29.74 -2.88
N LEU A 137 -1.39 29.57 -1.59
CA LEU A 137 -2.65 29.12 -1.00
C LEU A 137 -3.20 30.22 -0.08
N TYR A 138 -4.49 30.47 -0.15
CA TYR A 138 -5.20 31.24 0.87
C TYR A 138 -5.96 30.30 1.80
N LEU A 139 -5.72 30.46 3.10
CA LEU A 139 -6.33 29.70 4.19
C LEU A 139 -7.28 30.63 4.97
N PRO A 140 -8.61 30.51 4.77
CA PRO A 140 -9.58 31.27 5.57
C PRO A 140 -9.50 30.91 7.05
N GLU A 141 -9.12 29.67 7.36
CA GLU A 141 -8.93 29.14 8.69
C GLU A 141 -7.61 28.36 8.72
N ALA A 142 -6.91 28.42 9.86
CA ALA A 142 -5.73 27.59 10.06
C ALA A 142 -6.12 26.11 10.14
N PRO A 143 -5.30 25.19 9.61
CA PRO A 143 -5.53 23.75 9.77
C PRO A 143 -5.50 23.37 11.25
N ALA A 144 -6.45 22.53 11.68
CA ALA A 144 -6.45 21.97 13.04
C ALA A 144 -5.17 21.19 13.36
N GLN A 145 -4.62 20.49 12.35
CA GLN A 145 -3.30 19.88 12.39
C GLN A 145 -2.61 20.09 11.04
N GLN A 146 -1.38 20.62 11.08
CA GLN A 146 -0.61 20.85 9.87
C GLN A 146 -0.10 19.53 9.27
N THR A 147 -0.21 19.45 7.95
CA THR A 147 0.51 18.51 7.09
C THR A 147 1.58 19.31 6.35
N GLY A 148 2.85 18.94 6.47
CA GLY A 148 3.90 19.70 5.79
C GLY A 148 5.27 19.04 5.83
N HIS A 149 6.27 19.80 5.40
CA HIS A 149 7.65 19.40 5.32
C HIS A 149 8.58 20.48 5.89
N PRO A 150 9.00 20.36 7.16
CA PRO A 150 9.97 21.26 7.80
C PRO A 150 11.35 21.27 7.13
N GLY A 151 11.70 20.20 6.41
CA GLY A 151 12.96 20.02 5.70
C GLY A 151 13.08 20.76 4.36
N SER A 152 12.12 21.63 4.03
CA SER A 152 11.98 22.22 2.68
C SER A 152 13.24 22.89 2.10
N ARG A 153 14.11 23.43 2.96
CA ARG A 153 15.24 24.32 2.61
C ARG A 153 14.84 25.39 1.58
N ALA A 154 13.57 25.80 1.63
CA ALA A 154 12.96 26.77 0.75
C ALA A 154 12.14 27.73 1.60
N THR A 155 12.24 29.03 1.30
CA THR A 155 11.50 30.04 2.03
C THR A 155 10.05 30.10 1.56
N SER A 156 9.14 30.04 2.53
CA SER A 156 7.71 30.32 2.36
C SER A 156 7.37 31.67 2.97
N HIS A 157 6.44 32.39 2.35
CA HIS A 157 6.02 33.74 2.73
C HIS A 157 4.57 33.73 3.18
N MET A 158 4.26 34.34 4.32
CA MET A 158 2.90 34.39 4.91
C MET A 158 2.46 35.84 5.13
N LEU A 159 1.26 36.17 4.66
CA LEU A 159 0.63 37.49 4.83
C LEU A 159 -0.86 37.31 5.10
N HIS A 160 -1.40 38.04 6.09
CA HIS A 160 -2.83 37.97 6.42
C HIS A 160 -3.72 38.50 5.29
N GLY A 161 -4.89 37.89 5.08
CA GLY A 161 -5.83 38.16 3.99
C GLY A 161 -5.63 37.28 2.77
N ASP A 162 -6.55 37.38 1.79
CA ASP A 162 -6.40 36.77 0.47
C ASP A 162 -5.58 37.66 -0.47
N HIS A 163 -4.28 37.38 -0.51
CA HIS A 163 -3.27 37.97 -1.38
C HIS A 163 -2.82 36.99 -2.48
N SER A 164 -3.64 35.98 -2.79
CA SER A 164 -3.28 34.92 -3.74
C SER A 164 -3.04 35.45 -5.17
N GLY A 165 -3.59 36.62 -5.49
CA GLY A 165 -3.44 37.30 -6.78
C GLY A 165 -2.32 38.34 -6.86
N ASP A 166 -1.63 38.63 -5.75
CA ASP A 166 -0.68 39.76 -5.70
C ASP A 166 0.69 39.38 -6.30
N ALA A 167 1.29 40.30 -7.04
CA ALA A 167 2.60 40.08 -7.68
C ALA A 167 3.77 39.94 -6.68
N ASP A 168 3.60 40.46 -5.47
CA ASP A 168 4.56 40.45 -4.37
C ASP A 168 3.79 40.45 -3.04
N LEU A 169 4.46 40.16 -1.92
CA LEU A 169 3.88 40.15 -0.57
C LEU A 169 4.72 41.02 0.39
N PRO A 170 4.69 42.36 0.26
CA PRO A 170 5.46 43.24 1.12
C PRO A 170 5.02 43.08 2.58
N GLY A 171 6.00 42.94 3.49
CA GLY A 171 5.73 42.73 4.91
C GLY A 171 5.34 41.30 5.29
N ALA A 172 5.39 40.34 4.36
CA ALA A 172 5.16 38.94 4.68
C ALA A 172 6.18 38.40 5.69
N LYS A 173 5.69 37.61 6.64
CA LYS A 173 6.54 36.76 7.49
C LYS A 173 7.17 35.65 6.64
N THR A 174 8.31 35.14 7.06
CA THR A 174 9.01 34.06 6.36
C THR A 174 9.20 32.84 7.25
N ALA A 175 9.15 31.64 6.64
CA ALA A 175 9.52 30.40 7.30
C ALA A 175 10.06 29.39 6.29
N ASP A 176 11.09 28.64 6.69
CA ASP A 176 11.76 27.68 5.80
C ASP A 176 11.09 26.31 5.81
N ARG A 177 9.81 26.24 5.44
CA ARG A 177 9.01 25.01 5.42
C ARG A 177 7.92 25.05 4.37
N TRP A 178 7.57 23.88 3.84
CA TRP A 178 6.38 23.71 3.02
C TRP A 178 5.22 23.20 3.87
N VAL A 179 4.01 23.61 3.56
CA VAL A 179 2.78 23.20 4.23
C VAL A 179 1.66 23.01 3.20
N GLN A 180 0.85 21.96 3.38
CA GLN A 180 -0.33 21.65 2.56
C GLN A 180 -0.09 21.46 1.04
N ILE A 181 1.17 21.43 0.57
CA ILE A 181 1.53 21.10 -0.82
C ILE A 181 2.30 19.77 -0.86
N GLY A 182 1.95 18.89 -1.79
CA GLY A 182 2.48 17.52 -1.84
C GLY A 182 3.21 17.13 -3.11
N ALA A 183 2.77 17.63 -4.27
CA ALA A 183 3.38 17.31 -5.56
C ALA A 183 2.94 18.28 -6.67
N ILE A 184 3.74 18.37 -7.72
CA ILE A 184 3.36 18.95 -9.01
C ILE A 184 3.64 17.93 -10.10
N GLU A 185 2.65 17.70 -10.94
CA GLU A 185 2.78 16.83 -12.10
C GLU A 185 2.70 17.64 -13.38
N THR A 186 3.41 17.17 -14.40
CA THR A 186 3.33 17.72 -15.74
C THR A 186 3.02 16.65 -16.78
N VAL A 187 2.47 17.07 -17.91
CA VAL A 187 2.21 16.19 -19.03
C VAL A 187 3.46 16.06 -19.90
N SER A 188 3.90 14.83 -20.16
CA SER A 188 5.02 14.55 -21.05
C SER A 188 4.88 13.17 -21.70
N ALA A 189 5.34 13.04 -22.94
CA ALA A 189 5.40 11.78 -23.68
C ALA A 189 6.69 10.97 -23.41
N LYS A 190 7.74 11.62 -22.89
CA LYS A 190 9.09 11.05 -22.79
C LYS A 190 9.65 11.03 -21.38
N ALA A 191 9.14 11.88 -20.50
CA ALA A 191 9.69 12.05 -19.16
C ALA A 191 9.42 10.84 -18.27
N SER A 192 10.27 10.69 -17.26
CA SER A 192 10.14 9.72 -16.18
C SER A 192 10.64 10.34 -14.88
N ALA A 193 10.49 9.63 -13.78
CA ALA A 193 11.00 10.06 -12.49
C ALA A 193 11.79 8.96 -11.79
N VAL A 194 12.75 9.39 -10.97
CA VAL A 194 13.41 8.60 -9.94
C VAL A 194 13.02 9.18 -8.57
N VAL A 195 12.54 8.33 -7.68
CA VAL A 195 12.32 8.73 -6.27
C VAL A 195 13.59 8.41 -5.48
N ILE A 196 14.02 9.34 -4.64
CA ILE A 196 15.09 9.14 -3.67
C ILE A 196 14.43 9.06 -2.29
N LEU A 197 14.25 7.84 -1.80
CA LEU A 197 13.67 7.58 -0.47
C LEU A 197 14.80 7.60 0.55
N GLY A 198 14.76 8.53 1.50
CA GLY A 198 15.81 8.62 2.50
C GLY A 198 15.56 9.56 3.67
N ASP A 199 16.64 9.82 4.41
CA ASP A 199 16.64 10.58 5.65
C ASP A 199 17.09 12.06 5.49
N SER A 200 17.61 12.68 6.56
CA SER A 200 18.16 14.04 6.60
C SER A 200 19.28 14.30 5.60
N ILE A 201 20.05 13.28 5.23
CA ILE A 201 21.12 13.39 4.23
C ILE A 201 20.48 13.55 2.85
N THR A 202 19.42 12.81 2.57
CA THR A 202 18.63 12.99 1.33
C THR A 202 17.88 14.32 1.34
N ASP A 203 17.25 14.67 2.46
CA ASP A 203 16.52 15.93 2.66
C ASP A 203 17.42 17.18 2.53
N GLY A 204 18.74 16.98 2.70
CA GLY A 204 19.76 18.01 2.47
C GLY A 204 20.05 18.85 3.70
N TYR A 205 20.14 18.24 4.88
CA TYR A 205 20.59 18.94 6.09
C TYR A 205 21.93 19.65 5.87
N GLY A 206 22.08 20.86 6.39
CA GLY A 206 23.33 21.63 6.31
C GLY A 206 23.51 22.48 5.03
N VAL A 207 22.64 22.34 4.03
CA VAL A 207 22.66 23.28 2.88
C VAL A 207 22.03 24.62 3.27
N SER A 208 22.53 25.71 2.67
CA SER A 208 21.90 27.02 2.84
C SER A 208 20.49 27.03 2.23
N THR A 209 19.52 27.66 2.89
CA THR A 209 18.15 27.83 2.36
C THR A 209 18.19 28.48 0.97
N ASN A 210 17.31 28.02 0.07
CA ASN A 210 17.16 28.45 -1.33
C ASN A 210 18.35 28.14 -2.26
N SER A 211 19.45 27.57 -1.75
CA SER A 211 20.66 27.30 -2.54
C SER A 211 20.48 26.19 -3.58
N ASN A 212 19.60 25.22 -3.32
CA ASN A 212 19.41 24.01 -4.15
C ASN A 212 20.74 23.28 -4.44
N THR A 213 21.55 23.12 -3.38
CA THR A 213 22.86 22.43 -3.41
C THR A 213 22.83 21.09 -2.68
N ARG A 214 21.66 20.44 -2.57
CA ARG A 214 21.58 19.06 -2.08
C ARG A 214 22.22 18.12 -3.11
N TRP A 215 22.61 16.92 -2.69
CA TRP A 215 23.12 15.94 -3.65
C TRP A 215 22.06 15.53 -4.69
N THR A 216 20.77 15.53 -4.32
CA THR A 216 19.66 15.28 -5.27
C THR A 216 19.54 16.38 -6.32
N ASP A 217 19.81 17.65 -5.95
CA ASP A 217 19.81 18.76 -6.90
C ASP A 217 21.02 18.67 -7.85
N ALA A 218 22.18 18.28 -7.32
CA ALA A 218 23.38 18.03 -8.13
C ALA A 218 23.19 16.83 -9.08
N LEU A 219 22.55 15.74 -8.61
CA LEU A 219 22.17 14.61 -9.45
C LEU A 219 21.21 15.06 -10.56
N GLN A 220 20.20 15.86 -10.26
CA GLN A 220 19.29 16.40 -11.28
C GLN A 220 20.06 17.16 -12.37
N ARG A 221 21.04 18.00 -11.99
CA ARG A 221 21.87 18.73 -12.96
C ARG A 221 22.66 17.77 -13.85
N ARG A 222 23.24 16.70 -13.29
CA ARG A 222 23.96 15.65 -14.06
C ARG A 222 23.05 14.91 -15.03
N LEU A 223 21.85 14.51 -14.58
CA LEU A 223 20.85 13.86 -15.45
C LEU A 223 20.40 14.79 -16.58
N ARG A 224 20.14 16.06 -16.27
CA ARG A 224 19.73 17.07 -17.25
C ARG A 224 20.80 17.33 -18.31
N ALA A 225 22.07 17.32 -17.91
CA ALA A 225 23.21 17.47 -18.82
C ALA A 225 23.45 16.24 -19.71
N THR A 226 22.78 15.12 -19.44
CA THR A 226 22.91 13.86 -20.18
C THR A 226 21.71 13.67 -21.11
N PRO A 227 21.84 13.81 -22.44
CA PRO A 227 20.69 13.86 -23.36
C PRO A 227 19.69 12.69 -23.24
N ALA A 228 20.16 11.47 -22.98
CA ALA A 228 19.30 10.29 -22.83
C ALA A 228 18.43 10.33 -21.55
N LEU A 229 18.85 11.09 -20.54
CA LEU A 229 18.29 11.19 -19.20
C LEU A 229 17.74 12.59 -18.89
N ALA A 230 17.78 13.51 -19.85
CA ALA A 230 17.46 14.92 -19.63
C ALA A 230 16.01 15.16 -19.15
N ASP A 231 15.11 14.24 -19.48
CA ASP A 231 13.70 14.25 -19.10
C ASP A 231 13.41 13.39 -17.84
N MET A 232 14.42 13.03 -17.05
CA MET A 232 14.22 12.32 -15.79
C MET A 232 14.19 13.30 -14.60
N ALA A 233 13.08 13.30 -13.86
CA ALA A 233 12.92 14.07 -12.63
C ALA A 233 13.49 13.32 -11.42
N VAL A 234 14.28 14.00 -10.59
CA VAL A 234 14.71 13.51 -9.27
C VAL A 234 13.72 14.01 -8.22
N LEU A 235 12.97 13.09 -7.62
CA LEU A 235 12.00 13.38 -6.57
C LEU A 235 12.65 13.10 -5.21
N ASN A 236 12.86 14.16 -4.43
CA ASN A 236 13.45 14.05 -3.10
C ASN A 236 12.35 13.69 -2.09
N ALA A 237 12.39 12.45 -1.60
CA ALA A 237 11.51 11.94 -0.54
C ALA A 237 12.31 11.75 0.76
N GLY A 238 13.16 12.73 1.08
CA GLY A 238 13.93 12.84 2.31
C GLY A 238 13.07 13.28 3.49
N ILE A 239 13.27 12.70 4.67
CA ILE A 239 12.72 13.19 5.94
C ILE A 239 13.83 13.22 6.99
N GLY A 240 14.01 14.35 7.68
CA GLY A 240 14.97 14.41 8.79
C GLY A 240 14.72 13.35 9.86
N GLY A 241 15.77 12.63 10.29
CA GLY A 241 15.64 11.58 11.30
C GLY A 241 14.73 10.41 10.88
N ASN A 242 14.46 10.21 9.58
CA ASN A 242 13.62 9.11 9.12
C ASN A 242 14.28 7.76 9.35
N ARG A 243 13.44 6.73 9.37
CA ARG A 243 13.81 5.38 9.74
C ARG A 243 13.01 4.41 8.90
N LEU A 244 13.54 3.20 8.73
CA LEU A 244 12.92 2.15 7.92
C LEU A 244 11.64 1.60 8.56
N LEU A 245 11.74 1.21 9.83
CA LEU A 245 10.71 0.41 10.52
C LEU A 245 9.87 1.21 11.51
N ASN A 246 10.51 2.12 12.24
CA ASN A 246 9.88 2.89 13.30
C ASN A 246 9.76 4.34 12.89
N ASP A 247 8.79 5.06 13.42
CA ASP A 247 8.69 6.48 13.15
C ASP A 247 9.89 7.24 13.75
N GLY A 248 10.22 8.36 13.13
CA GLY A 248 11.22 9.32 13.58
C GLY A 248 10.57 10.69 13.77
N LEU A 249 11.19 11.74 13.22
CA LEU A 249 10.49 13.04 13.12
C LEU A 249 9.26 12.99 12.20
N GLY A 250 9.25 12.03 11.28
CA GLY A 250 8.10 11.72 10.44
C GLY A 250 7.81 10.21 10.38
N PRO A 251 6.76 9.83 9.65
CA PRO A 251 6.38 8.43 9.45
C PRO A 251 7.51 7.61 8.87
N ASN A 252 7.67 6.38 9.33
CA ASN A 252 8.67 5.44 8.82
C ASN A 252 8.56 5.21 7.31
N ALA A 253 9.69 4.89 6.68
CA ALA A 253 9.80 4.70 5.23
C ALA A 253 8.82 3.64 4.72
N MET A 254 8.63 2.55 5.47
CA MET A 254 7.70 1.47 5.11
C MET A 254 6.24 1.95 5.02
N ALA A 255 5.80 2.77 5.98
CA ALA A 255 4.43 3.28 6.06
C ALA A 255 4.10 4.36 5.02
N ARG A 256 5.11 5.12 4.56
CA ARG A 256 4.93 6.16 3.52
C ARG A 256 5.20 5.68 2.10
N PHE A 257 5.65 4.43 1.92
CA PHE A 257 6.14 3.92 0.65
C PHE A 257 5.10 3.93 -0.48
N GLU A 258 3.85 3.50 -0.24
CA GLU A 258 2.78 3.58 -1.24
C GLU A 258 2.58 5.02 -1.74
N ARG A 259 2.42 5.93 -0.78
CA ARG A 259 2.06 7.33 -1.05
C ARG A 259 3.20 8.07 -1.74
N GLU A 260 4.45 7.79 -1.38
CA GLU A 260 5.60 8.60 -1.79
C GLU A 260 6.50 7.92 -2.83
N VAL A 261 6.22 6.67 -3.19
CA VAL A 261 6.91 5.97 -4.28
C VAL A 261 5.92 5.48 -5.32
N LEU A 262 4.95 4.65 -4.92
CA LEU A 262 4.11 3.89 -5.86
C LEU A 262 2.99 4.74 -6.50
N SER A 263 2.53 5.75 -5.77
CA SER A 263 1.43 6.62 -6.22
C SER A 263 1.85 7.60 -7.32
N TYR A 264 3.14 7.94 -7.40
CA TYR A 264 3.64 8.97 -8.32
C TYR A 264 3.66 8.48 -9.78
N PRO A 265 2.96 9.18 -10.71
CA PRO A 265 3.04 8.92 -12.14
C PRO A 265 4.44 9.14 -12.70
N GLY A 266 4.84 8.26 -13.62
CA GLY A 266 6.12 8.36 -14.31
C GLY A 266 7.34 7.88 -13.53
N VAL A 267 7.19 7.48 -12.24
CA VAL A 267 8.27 6.83 -11.49
C VAL A 267 8.64 5.53 -12.17
N SER A 268 9.93 5.43 -12.50
CA SER A 268 10.55 4.29 -13.17
C SER A 268 11.71 3.72 -12.38
N HIS A 269 12.28 4.53 -11.49
CA HIS A 269 13.42 4.19 -10.67
C HIS A 269 13.16 4.61 -9.21
N LEU A 270 13.75 3.86 -8.29
CA LEU A 270 13.79 4.17 -6.87
C LEU A 270 15.24 4.02 -6.39
N VAL A 271 15.75 5.03 -5.70
CA VAL A 271 16.96 4.92 -4.89
C VAL A 271 16.54 4.85 -3.43
N ILE A 272 16.96 3.80 -2.72
CA ILE A 272 16.77 3.69 -1.27
C ILE A 272 18.08 4.05 -0.58
N PHE A 273 18.09 5.15 0.16
CA PHE A 273 19.21 5.64 0.95
C PHE A 273 18.72 6.06 2.34
N GLU A 274 18.56 5.06 3.21
CA GLU A 274 17.86 5.17 4.49
C GLU A 274 18.57 4.29 5.53
N GLY A 275 18.28 4.46 6.81
CA GLY A 275 18.68 3.51 7.85
C GLY A 275 19.80 3.96 8.79
N VAL A 276 20.43 5.11 8.55
CA VAL A 276 21.44 5.65 9.49
C VAL A 276 20.82 5.96 10.85
N ASN A 277 19.59 6.48 10.88
CA ASN A 277 18.92 6.82 12.13
C ASN A 277 18.39 5.57 12.85
N ASP A 278 18.14 4.47 12.15
CA ASP A 278 17.82 3.18 12.78
C ASP A 278 19.02 2.66 13.58
N LEU A 279 20.19 2.64 12.95
CA LEU A 279 21.46 2.23 13.57
C LEU A 279 21.86 3.17 14.71
N GLY A 280 21.77 4.48 14.49
CA GLY A 280 22.16 5.48 15.48
C GLY A 280 21.23 5.51 16.70
N THR A 281 19.92 5.39 16.50
CA THR A 281 18.95 5.47 17.61
C THR A 281 19.06 4.28 18.57
N LEU A 282 19.50 3.11 18.08
CA LEU A 282 19.60 1.90 18.90
C LEU A 282 20.42 2.10 20.17
N THR A 283 21.53 2.82 20.06
CA THR A 283 22.50 3.01 21.15
C THR A 283 22.62 4.45 21.65
N ARG A 284 21.86 5.38 21.05
CA ARG A 284 21.96 6.83 21.34
C ARG A 284 21.82 7.15 22.83
N ASP A 285 20.79 6.58 23.46
CA ASP A 285 20.40 6.95 24.83
C ASP A 285 20.96 5.95 25.87
N ALA A 286 21.20 4.70 25.47
CA ALA A 286 21.79 3.65 26.31
C ALA A 286 22.38 2.51 25.44
N PRO A 287 23.35 1.72 25.95
CA PRO A 287 23.84 0.54 25.25
C PRO A 287 22.74 -0.48 24.95
N ALA A 288 22.84 -1.16 23.81
CA ALA A 288 21.91 -2.22 23.40
C ALA A 288 22.52 -3.62 23.60
N THR A 289 21.67 -4.64 23.74
CA THR A 289 22.14 -6.02 23.84
C THR A 289 22.52 -6.58 22.47
N PRO A 290 23.39 -7.61 22.39
CA PRO A 290 23.71 -8.27 21.12
C PRO A 290 22.48 -8.75 20.34
N GLU A 291 21.45 -9.20 21.04
CA GLU A 291 20.19 -9.65 20.43
C GLU A 291 19.42 -8.48 19.79
N ALA A 292 19.45 -7.29 20.41
CA ALA A 292 18.82 -6.09 19.86
C ALA A 292 19.54 -5.59 18.60
N HIS A 293 20.88 -5.65 18.58
CA HIS A 293 21.68 -5.38 17.39
C HIS A 293 21.33 -6.35 16.24
N ALA A 294 21.31 -7.66 16.53
CA ALA A 294 20.97 -8.69 15.54
C ALA A 294 19.53 -8.51 15.00
N ALA A 295 18.56 -8.27 15.88
CA ALA A 295 17.16 -8.04 15.51
C ALA A 295 16.99 -6.77 14.65
N LEU A 296 17.73 -5.70 14.95
CA LEU A 296 17.72 -4.49 14.16
C LEU A 296 18.22 -4.75 12.73
N VAL A 297 19.40 -5.38 12.60
CA VAL A 297 19.99 -5.69 11.28
C VAL A 297 19.06 -6.56 10.45
N GLU A 298 18.49 -7.62 11.05
CA GLU A 298 17.51 -8.48 10.38
C GLU A 298 16.27 -7.70 9.94
N GLY A 299 15.71 -6.88 10.84
CA GLY A 299 14.54 -6.06 10.55
C GLY A 299 14.78 -5.07 9.42
N MET A 300 15.92 -4.37 9.41
CA MET A 300 16.30 -3.44 8.35
C MET A 300 16.42 -4.16 6.99
N ILE A 301 17.08 -5.32 6.95
CA ILE A 301 17.18 -6.16 5.76
C ILE A 301 15.79 -6.63 5.30
N GLY A 302 14.92 -7.02 6.23
CA GLY A 302 13.52 -7.35 5.97
C GLY A 302 12.75 -6.20 5.31
N ALA A 303 12.89 -4.98 5.83
CA ALA A 303 12.28 -3.78 5.26
C ALA A 303 12.76 -3.51 3.84
N TYR A 304 14.08 -3.58 3.60
CA TYR A 304 14.63 -3.43 2.24
C TYR A 304 14.06 -4.47 1.27
N ARG A 305 14.00 -5.74 1.66
CA ARG A 305 13.42 -6.81 0.83
C ARG A 305 11.97 -6.51 0.46
N GLN A 306 11.16 -6.05 1.42
CA GLN A 306 9.77 -5.69 1.19
C GLN A 306 9.63 -4.51 0.23
N MET A 307 10.37 -3.43 0.44
CA MET A 307 10.35 -2.26 -0.45
C MET A 307 10.81 -2.62 -1.87
N VAL A 308 11.88 -3.40 -2.00
CA VAL A 308 12.38 -3.88 -3.29
C VAL A 308 11.31 -4.71 -4.01
N ALA A 309 10.70 -5.68 -3.34
CA ALA A 309 9.67 -6.54 -3.92
C ALA A 309 8.46 -5.72 -4.39
N ARG A 310 7.99 -4.79 -3.55
CA ARG A 310 6.86 -3.90 -3.84
C ARG A 310 7.16 -2.98 -5.02
N ALA A 311 8.32 -2.33 -5.07
CA ALA A 311 8.70 -1.50 -6.21
C ALA A 311 8.86 -2.31 -7.52
N ARG A 312 9.52 -3.47 -7.47
CA ARG A 312 9.67 -4.34 -8.66
C ARG A 312 8.32 -4.85 -9.18
N ALA A 313 7.36 -5.15 -8.30
CA ALA A 313 6.00 -5.52 -8.69
C ALA A 313 5.27 -4.39 -9.45
N HIS A 314 5.70 -3.14 -9.25
CA HIS A 314 5.22 -1.97 -9.99
C HIS A 314 6.11 -1.58 -11.18
N GLY A 315 7.05 -2.45 -11.57
CA GLY A 315 7.97 -2.19 -12.69
C GLY A 315 8.99 -1.09 -12.40
N ILE A 316 9.26 -0.79 -11.14
CA ILE A 316 10.25 0.23 -10.74
C ILE A 316 11.60 -0.47 -10.53
N LYS A 317 12.65 0.03 -11.19
CA LYS A 317 14.03 -0.40 -10.99
C LYS A 317 14.55 0.13 -9.65
N VAL A 318 15.00 -0.75 -8.76
CA VAL A 318 15.38 -0.39 -7.40
C VAL A 318 16.89 -0.41 -7.22
N ILE A 319 17.43 0.73 -6.81
CA ILE A 319 18.86 0.96 -6.60
C ILE A 319 19.07 1.12 -5.09
N GLY A 320 19.96 0.32 -4.51
CA GLY A 320 20.34 0.43 -3.11
C GLY A 320 21.51 1.41 -2.97
N ALA A 321 21.47 2.28 -1.97
CA ALA A 321 22.61 3.10 -1.60
C ALA A 321 23.14 2.67 -0.24
N THR A 322 24.44 2.43 -0.14
CA THR A 322 25.07 2.05 1.14
C THR A 322 24.99 3.20 2.14
N ILE A 323 24.72 2.88 3.40
CA ILE A 323 24.69 3.82 4.53
C ILE A 323 26.09 4.41 4.73
N THR A 324 26.22 5.73 4.75
CA THR A 324 27.50 6.43 4.92
C THR A 324 28.11 6.19 6.30
N PRO A 325 29.42 6.36 6.49
CA PRO A 325 30.03 6.30 7.81
C PRO A 325 29.47 7.42 8.70
N TYR A 326 29.23 7.12 9.97
CA TYR A 326 28.77 8.09 10.96
C TYR A 326 29.54 7.99 12.28
N GLY A 327 30.71 7.33 12.27
CA GLY A 327 31.60 7.12 13.42
C GLY A 327 32.13 8.39 14.08
N GLY A 328 31.93 9.56 13.45
CA GLY A 328 32.25 10.87 14.01
C GLY A 328 31.07 11.54 14.71
N SER A 329 29.87 10.97 14.64
CA SER A 329 28.64 11.61 15.11
C SER A 329 28.64 11.76 16.63
N ALA A 330 28.73 13.00 17.10
CA ALA A 330 28.54 13.34 18.49
C ALA A 330 27.06 13.26 18.92
N TYR A 331 26.12 13.05 17.99
CA TYR A 331 24.72 12.88 18.32
C TYR A 331 24.37 11.42 18.62
N TYR A 332 24.94 10.48 17.85
CA TYR A 332 24.67 9.05 17.99
C TYR A 332 25.71 8.27 18.78
N HIS A 333 26.93 8.83 18.95
CA HIS A 333 28.01 8.18 19.69
C HIS A 333 28.28 6.71 19.28
N PRO A 334 28.34 6.38 17.98
CA PRO A 334 28.44 4.99 17.56
C PRO A 334 29.72 4.32 18.07
N ASP A 335 29.55 3.10 18.55
CA ASP A 335 30.65 2.25 18.96
C ASP A 335 31.05 1.24 17.86
N ALA A 336 31.92 0.30 18.21
CA ALA A 336 32.36 -0.74 17.29
C ALA A 336 31.23 -1.69 16.85
N GLN A 337 30.22 -1.90 17.70
CA GLN A 337 29.09 -2.78 17.38
C GLN A 337 28.12 -2.07 16.41
N ASN A 338 27.86 -0.78 16.60
CA ASN A 338 27.13 0.04 15.63
C ASN A 338 27.78 0.00 14.24
N GLU A 339 29.11 0.12 14.18
CA GLU A 339 29.84 0.03 12.91
C GLU A 339 29.74 -1.38 12.31
N ALA A 340 29.81 -2.43 13.12
CA ALA A 340 29.65 -3.80 12.66
C ALA A 340 28.26 -4.03 12.04
N ASP A 341 27.20 -3.51 12.66
CA ASP A 341 25.83 -3.58 12.13
C ASP A 341 25.69 -2.81 10.81
N ARG A 342 26.23 -1.59 10.75
CA ARG A 342 26.27 -0.78 9.51
C ARG A 342 26.98 -1.54 8.39
N ALA A 343 28.13 -2.14 8.70
CA ALA A 343 28.89 -2.94 7.75
C ALA A 343 28.12 -4.18 7.28
N ALA A 344 27.39 -4.86 8.18
CA ALA A 344 26.55 -6.00 7.83
C ALA A 344 25.40 -5.61 6.90
N VAL A 345 24.70 -4.52 7.20
CA VAL A 345 23.64 -3.98 6.32
C VAL A 345 24.21 -3.57 4.96
N ASN A 346 25.34 -2.85 4.94
CA ASN A 346 25.99 -2.44 3.68
C ASN A 346 26.51 -3.63 2.87
N ALA A 347 27.01 -4.67 3.51
CA ALA A 347 27.40 -5.91 2.83
C ALA A 347 26.18 -6.56 2.16
N TRP A 348 25.02 -6.56 2.82
CA TRP A 348 23.77 -7.03 2.21
C TRP A 348 23.34 -6.15 1.03
N ILE A 349 23.40 -4.82 1.16
CA ILE A 349 23.08 -3.88 0.06
C ILE A 349 23.95 -4.15 -1.17
N ARG A 350 25.24 -4.40 -0.99
CA ARG A 350 26.21 -4.68 -2.07
C ARG A 350 26.03 -6.06 -2.71
N ALA A 351 25.46 -7.03 -1.98
CA ALA A 351 25.36 -8.39 -2.46
C ALA A 351 24.46 -8.49 -3.71
N PRO A 352 24.91 -9.17 -4.78
CA PRO A 352 24.15 -9.28 -6.03
C PRO A 352 22.73 -9.85 -5.83
N GLY A 353 21.77 -9.33 -6.59
CA GLY A 353 20.38 -9.81 -6.60
C GLY A 353 19.45 -9.11 -5.60
N ASN A 354 19.99 -8.48 -4.55
CA ASN A 354 19.19 -7.73 -3.58
C ASN A 354 18.62 -6.44 -4.19
N PHE A 355 19.42 -5.71 -4.95
CA PHE A 355 19.02 -4.53 -5.73
C PHE A 355 19.34 -4.71 -7.22
N ASP A 356 18.70 -3.90 -8.07
CA ASP A 356 18.97 -3.86 -9.52
C ASP A 356 20.23 -3.06 -9.86
N GLY A 357 20.74 -2.31 -8.88
CA GLY A 357 21.99 -1.56 -8.93
C GLY A 357 22.36 -1.05 -7.54
N VAL A 358 23.63 -0.66 -7.37
CA VAL A 358 24.13 -0.15 -6.08
C VAL A 358 24.89 1.15 -6.29
N ILE A 359 24.68 2.10 -5.38
CA ILE A 359 25.48 3.32 -5.24
C ILE A 359 26.25 3.21 -3.92
N ASP A 360 27.58 3.16 -4.00
CA ASP A 360 28.43 2.96 -2.82
C ASP A 360 28.84 4.32 -2.19
N PHE A 361 27.89 4.96 -1.52
CA PHE A 361 28.16 6.19 -0.77
C PHE A 361 29.10 5.98 0.42
N ASP A 362 29.17 4.77 0.99
CA ASP A 362 30.13 4.44 2.04
C ASP A 362 31.56 4.59 1.52
N ALA A 363 31.86 3.98 0.37
CA ALA A 363 33.17 4.12 -0.27
C ALA A 363 33.45 5.55 -0.74
N ALA A 364 32.45 6.27 -1.26
CA ALA A 364 32.62 7.62 -1.76
C ALA A 364 32.89 8.65 -0.66
N MET A 365 32.34 8.44 0.53
CA MET A 365 32.34 9.44 1.60
C MET A 365 33.35 9.18 2.71
N ARG A 366 33.81 7.93 2.89
CA ARG A 366 34.69 7.56 4.01
C ARG A 366 36.07 8.18 3.92
N ASP A 367 36.63 8.51 5.08
CA ASP A 367 38.05 8.84 5.22
C ASP A 367 38.89 7.56 5.00
N PRO A 368 39.79 7.51 4.02
CA PRO A 368 40.64 6.33 3.80
C PRO A 368 41.59 6.03 4.98
N ALA A 369 41.94 7.04 5.79
CA ALA A 369 42.75 6.87 6.99
C ALA A 369 41.91 6.51 8.24
N ALA A 370 40.60 6.76 8.21
CA ALA A 370 39.67 6.42 9.28
C ALA A 370 38.31 5.97 8.70
N PRO A 371 38.20 4.74 8.15
CA PRO A 371 37.06 4.32 7.30
C PRO A 371 35.66 4.37 7.94
N ILE A 372 35.59 4.46 9.26
CA ILE A 372 34.33 4.59 10.01
C ILE A 372 33.84 6.05 10.08
N ARG A 373 34.61 7.02 9.56
CA ARG A 373 34.29 8.45 9.55
C ARG A 373 34.14 8.97 8.14
N LEU A 374 33.36 10.04 7.99
CA LEU A 374 33.36 10.85 6.78
C LEU A 374 34.75 11.49 6.59
N LEU A 375 35.20 11.61 5.34
CA LEU A 375 36.39 12.40 5.03
C LEU A 375 36.16 13.83 5.51
N LYS A 376 37.13 14.42 6.21
CA LYS A 376 37.00 15.76 6.83
C LYS A 376 36.49 16.86 5.87
N ALA A 377 36.88 16.82 4.59
CA ALA A 377 36.40 17.80 3.61
C ALA A 377 34.91 17.65 3.26
N PHE A 378 34.37 16.44 3.45
CA PHE A 378 32.99 16.07 3.16
C PHE A 378 32.11 16.06 4.41
N ASP A 379 32.70 16.28 5.58
CA ASP A 379 32.03 16.20 6.87
C ASP A 379 31.57 17.57 7.36
N ASN A 380 30.37 17.63 7.95
CA ASN A 380 29.84 18.80 8.64
C ASN A 380 29.81 18.61 10.16
N ASP A 381 29.31 17.46 10.64
CA ASP A 381 29.02 17.21 12.06
C ASP A 381 29.25 15.74 12.51
N GLY A 382 29.97 14.97 11.70
CA GLY A 382 30.23 13.55 11.90
C GLY A 382 29.12 12.62 11.40
N LEU A 383 28.05 13.17 10.81
CA LEU A 383 26.90 12.44 10.25
C LEU A 383 26.48 12.99 8.89
N HIS A 384 26.30 14.31 8.78
CA HIS A 384 25.80 14.97 7.59
C HIS A 384 26.93 15.43 6.67
N PRO A 385 26.76 15.31 5.34
CA PRO A 385 27.70 15.85 4.38
C PRO A 385 27.80 17.38 4.42
N SER A 386 29.01 17.90 4.21
CA SER A 386 29.23 19.27 3.77
C SER A 386 28.72 19.50 2.34
N VAL A 387 28.68 20.74 1.86
CA VAL A 387 28.34 21.04 0.46
C VAL A 387 29.26 20.30 -0.53
N ALA A 388 30.55 20.18 -0.20
CA ALA A 388 31.50 19.40 -1.01
C ALA A 388 31.16 17.90 -0.95
N GLY A 389 30.81 17.39 0.22
CA GLY A 389 30.34 16.01 0.40
C GLY A 389 29.09 15.69 -0.44
N TYR A 390 28.09 16.59 -0.45
CA TYR A 390 26.91 16.43 -1.29
C TYR A 390 27.23 16.41 -2.78
N GLN A 391 28.18 17.22 -3.24
CA GLN A 391 28.62 17.17 -4.64
C GLN A 391 29.29 15.82 -4.96
N VAL A 392 30.15 15.31 -4.06
CA VAL A 392 30.80 14.00 -4.22
C VAL A 392 29.80 12.87 -4.24
N MET A 393 28.78 12.89 -3.37
CA MET A 393 27.68 11.91 -3.43
C MET A 393 27.00 11.96 -4.79
N ALA A 394 26.68 13.15 -5.29
CA ALA A 394 26.04 13.29 -6.58
C ALA A 394 26.91 12.71 -7.71
N ASP A 395 28.22 12.96 -7.68
CA ASP A 395 29.19 12.49 -8.69
C ASP A 395 29.42 10.98 -8.64
N ALA A 396 29.33 10.38 -7.46
CA ALA A 396 29.46 8.94 -7.24
C ALA A 396 28.32 8.13 -7.87
N VAL A 397 27.17 8.75 -8.18
CA VAL A 397 26.05 8.05 -8.82
C VAL A 397 26.40 7.70 -10.27
N PRO A 398 26.47 6.40 -10.66
CA PRO A 398 26.68 6.02 -12.04
C PRO A 398 25.40 6.24 -12.85
N LEU A 399 25.43 7.14 -13.84
CA LEU A 399 24.23 7.48 -14.61
C LEU A 399 23.69 6.32 -15.47
N SER A 400 24.52 5.32 -15.77
CA SER A 400 24.11 4.08 -16.43
C SER A 400 23.08 3.27 -15.63
N LEU A 401 22.96 3.50 -14.33
CA LEU A 401 21.89 2.88 -13.53
C LEU A 401 20.49 3.29 -14.02
N PHE A 402 20.38 4.45 -14.68
CA PHE A 402 19.13 5.03 -15.19
C PHE A 402 18.94 4.88 -16.71
N SER A 403 19.93 4.35 -17.44
CA SER A 403 19.90 4.29 -18.91
C SER A 403 19.00 3.18 -19.45
N ASP A 404 18.78 2.12 -18.67
CA ASP A 404 17.72 1.17 -18.96
C ASP A 404 16.41 1.85 -18.65
N ARG A 405 15.82 2.51 -19.66
CA ARG A 405 14.40 2.81 -19.59
C ARG A 405 13.71 1.46 -19.37
N VAL A 406 13.17 1.24 -18.18
CA VAL A 406 12.02 0.34 -18.08
C VAL A 406 11.08 0.88 -19.14
N LYS A 407 10.90 0.12 -20.23
CA LYS A 407 10.05 0.56 -21.33
C LYS A 407 8.74 0.95 -20.69
N ASP A 408 8.46 2.24 -20.69
CA ASP A 408 7.21 2.79 -20.20
C ASP A 408 6.14 2.26 -21.16
N LYS A 409 5.63 1.07 -20.84
CA LYS A 409 4.37 0.56 -21.39
C LYS A 409 3.34 1.49 -20.80
N GLY A 410 3.17 2.64 -21.46
CA GLY A 410 2.59 3.83 -20.88
C GLY A 410 1.56 3.56 -19.81
N ARG A 411 1.68 4.24 -18.68
CA ARG A 411 0.47 4.74 -17.99
C ARG A 411 -0.24 5.72 -18.96
N VAL A 412 -0.80 5.18 -20.04
CA VAL A 412 -1.98 5.68 -20.72
C VAL A 412 -3.05 4.66 -20.36
N ALA A 413 -4.25 5.14 -20.05
CA ALA A 413 -5.48 4.36 -19.92
C ALA A 413 -5.31 2.89 -20.30
N THR A 414 -5.19 2.00 -19.30
CA THR A 414 -5.27 0.55 -19.45
C THR A 414 -4.74 0.00 -20.79
N ALA A 415 -3.46 -0.40 -20.85
CA ALA A 415 -3.18 -1.63 -21.60
C ALA A 415 -4.13 -2.70 -21.03
N PRO A 416 -4.71 -3.62 -21.82
CA PRO A 416 -5.60 -4.62 -21.27
C PRO A 416 -4.84 -5.29 -20.14
N ALA A 417 -5.35 -5.10 -18.92
CA ALA A 417 -4.69 -5.55 -17.73
C ALA A 417 -4.29 -7.00 -17.96
N ALA A 418 -3.11 -7.42 -17.47
CA ALA A 418 -3.02 -8.82 -17.07
C ALA A 418 -4.31 -9.07 -16.25
N PRO A 419 -5.16 -10.03 -16.65
CA PRO A 419 -6.54 -10.05 -16.18
C PRO A 419 -6.51 -9.94 -14.66
N ALA A 420 -7.22 -8.94 -14.14
CA ALA A 420 -7.22 -8.62 -12.72
C ALA A 420 -7.35 -9.94 -11.93
N PRO A 421 -6.43 -10.23 -10.99
CA PRO A 421 -6.44 -11.51 -10.29
C PRO A 421 -7.85 -11.73 -9.74
N MET A 422 -8.41 -12.90 -10.01
CA MET A 422 -9.80 -13.17 -9.66
C MET A 422 -9.83 -13.78 -8.27
N ILE A 423 -10.79 -13.40 -7.45
CA ILE A 423 -11.02 -14.02 -6.14
C ILE A 423 -12.51 -14.34 -5.95
N ALA A 424 -12.80 -15.56 -5.55
CA ALA A 424 -14.13 -16.02 -5.17
C ALA A 424 -14.22 -16.11 -3.65
N PHE A 425 -15.15 -15.34 -3.07
CA PHE A 425 -15.45 -15.44 -1.65
C PHE A 425 -16.29 -16.68 -1.38
N THR A 426 -15.85 -17.50 -0.44
CA THR A 426 -16.61 -18.66 0.00
C THR A 426 -16.67 -18.73 1.52
N PHE A 427 -17.81 -19.12 2.05
CA PHE A 427 -18.08 -19.12 3.48
C PHE A 427 -18.50 -20.50 3.92
N ASP A 428 -17.74 -21.10 4.83
CA ASP A 428 -18.09 -22.37 5.44
C ASP A 428 -18.92 -22.14 6.71
N ASP A 429 -19.48 -23.23 7.23
CA ASP A 429 -20.25 -23.28 8.48
C ASP A 429 -21.56 -22.49 8.49
N LEU A 430 -22.24 -22.37 7.35
CA LEU A 430 -23.62 -21.88 7.36
C LEU A 430 -24.53 -22.92 8.04
N THR A 431 -25.39 -22.56 8.96
CA THR A 431 -25.87 -21.21 9.32
C THR A 431 -25.25 -20.61 10.59
N ALA A 432 -24.28 -21.30 11.20
CA ALA A 432 -23.73 -20.94 12.49
C ALA A 432 -22.27 -21.40 12.64
N HIS A 433 -21.38 -20.43 12.87
CA HIS A 433 -19.96 -20.63 13.17
C HIS A 433 -19.58 -19.90 14.45
N ALA A 434 -18.75 -20.52 15.30
CA ALA A 434 -18.23 -19.98 16.57
C ALA A 434 -19.31 -19.52 17.59
N PRO A 435 -18.95 -19.19 18.84
CA PRO A 435 -19.86 -18.61 19.83
C PRO A 435 -20.45 -17.27 19.37
N LEU A 436 -21.68 -16.97 19.79
CA LEU A 436 -22.32 -15.67 19.56
C LEU A 436 -21.82 -14.64 20.57
N PRO A 437 -21.20 -13.51 20.14
CA PRO A 437 -20.91 -12.41 21.05
C PRO A 437 -22.19 -11.78 21.60
N GLN A 438 -22.11 -11.14 22.77
CA GLN A 438 -23.26 -10.47 23.38
C GLN A 438 -23.85 -9.41 22.44
N GLY A 439 -25.17 -9.46 22.23
CA GLY A 439 -25.89 -8.52 21.35
C GLY A 439 -25.92 -8.92 19.86
N TYR A 440 -25.27 -10.01 19.47
CA TYR A 440 -25.29 -10.51 18.10
C TYR A 440 -26.37 -11.59 17.90
N THR A 441 -26.83 -11.74 16.66
CA THR A 441 -27.66 -12.85 16.21
C THR A 441 -27.04 -13.48 14.97
N ARG A 442 -27.26 -14.79 14.73
CA ARG A 442 -26.80 -15.47 13.50
C ARG A 442 -27.30 -14.77 12.24
N VAL A 443 -28.55 -14.34 12.28
CA VAL A 443 -29.21 -13.60 11.21
C VAL A 443 -28.52 -12.26 10.97
N GLY A 444 -28.23 -11.50 12.03
CA GLY A 444 -27.54 -10.20 11.92
C GLY A 444 -26.10 -10.31 11.41
N ILE A 445 -25.37 -11.35 11.82
CA ILE A 445 -24.02 -11.64 11.29
C ILE A 445 -24.10 -11.89 9.77
N ALA A 446 -25.02 -12.76 9.34
CA ALA A 446 -25.23 -13.02 7.92
C ALA A 446 -25.64 -11.75 7.15
N GLU A 447 -26.52 -10.91 7.71
CA GLU A 447 -26.93 -9.64 7.09
C GLU A 447 -25.77 -8.67 6.90
N GLN A 448 -24.86 -8.56 7.88
CA GLN A 448 -23.68 -7.72 7.78
C GLN A 448 -22.74 -8.19 6.67
N ILE A 449 -22.46 -9.51 6.61
CA ILE A 449 -21.64 -10.10 5.54
C ILE A 449 -22.31 -9.89 4.18
N ILE A 450 -23.61 -10.18 4.06
CA ILE A 450 -24.40 -9.96 2.83
C ILE A 450 -24.36 -8.49 2.41
N ALA A 451 -24.52 -7.56 3.35
CA ALA A 451 -24.49 -6.13 3.07
C ALA A 451 -23.12 -5.68 2.56
N ALA A 452 -22.04 -6.15 3.19
CA ALA A 452 -20.67 -5.88 2.78
C ALA A 452 -20.39 -6.46 1.37
N LEU A 453 -20.76 -7.73 1.12
CA LEU A 453 -20.64 -8.37 -0.19
C LEU A 453 -21.41 -7.60 -1.26
N LYS A 454 -22.66 -7.20 -0.98
CA LYS A 454 -23.50 -6.42 -1.89
C LYS A 454 -22.90 -5.05 -2.18
N ALA A 455 -22.43 -4.33 -1.15
CA ALA A 455 -21.75 -3.05 -1.32
C ALA A 455 -20.42 -3.20 -2.10
N GLY A 456 -19.76 -4.34 -1.93
CA GLY A 456 -18.56 -4.73 -2.65
C GLY A 456 -18.79 -5.25 -4.06
N GLY A 457 -20.02 -5.52 -4.48
CA GLY A 457 -20.29 -6.24 -5.72
C GLY A 457 -19.59 -7.60 -5.79
N ALA A 458 -19.42 -8.26 -4.63
CA ALA A 458 -18.69 -9.51 -4.48
C ALA A 458 -19.69 -10.69 -4.44
N PRO A 459 -19.77 -11.53 -5.50
CA PRO A 459 -20.51 -12.78 -5.41
C PRO A 459 -19.82 -13.72 -4.41
N ALA A 460 -20.62 -14.58 -3.77
CA ALA A 460 -20.12 -15.55 -2.81
C ALA A 460 -20.94 -16.84 -2.81
N THR A 461 -20.33 -17.91 -2.32
CA THR A 461 -20.98 -19.21 -2.08
C THR A 461 -20.85 -19.58 -0.62
N GLY A 462 -21.94 -19.97 0.02
CA GLY A 462 -21.96 -20.47 1.40
C GLY A 462 -22.09 -21.99 1.42
N PHE A 463 -21.34 -22.69 2.27
CA PHE A 463 -21.40 -24.14 2.42
C PHE A 463 -22.10 -24.49 3.74
N ILE A 464 -23.15 -25.32 3.66
CA ILE A 464 -24.06 -25.54 4.79
C ILE A 464 -23.76 -26.82 5.58
N ASN A 465 -23.96 -26.74 6.90
CA ASN A 465 -24.11 -27.87 7.81
C ASN A 465 -25.55 -27.91 8.33
N GLY A 466 -26.39 -28.77 7.74
CA GLY A 466 -27.81 -28.82 8.05
C GLY A 466 -28.14 -29.16 9.50
N VAL A 467 -27.23 -29.82 10.24
CA VAL A 467 -27.40 -30.07 11.68
C VAL A 467 -27.61 -28.79 12.48
N GLN A 468 -27.10 -27.65 12.01
CA GLN A 468 -27.26 -26.37 12.71
C GLN A 468 -28.70 -25.89 12.72
N LEU A 469 -29.54 -26.35 11.80
CA LEU A 469 -30.98 -26.05 11.83
C LEU A 469 -31.71 -26.79 12.96
N GLU A 470 -31.14 -27.89 13.45
CA GLU A 470 -31.64 -28.62 14.63
C GLU A 470 -31.05 -28.05 15.92
N ARG A 471 -29.74 -27.74 15.92
CA ARG A 471 -29.02 -27.22 17.10
C ARG A 471 -29.37 -25.77 17.42
N GLU A 472 -29.51 -24.95 16.39
CA GLU A 472 -29.86 -23.53 16.49
C GLU A 472 -31.00 -23.19 15.51
N PRO A 473 -32.25 -23.58 15.80
CA PRO A 473 -33.38 -23.34 14.88
C PRO A 473 -33.58 -21.87 14.51
N ALA A 474 -33.20 -20.94 15.38
CA ALA A 474 -33.23 -19.50 15.14
C ALA A 474 -32.28 -19.02 14.02
N SER A 475 -31.31 -19.85 13.62
CA SER A 475 -30.39 -19.56 12.52
C SER A 475 -30.99 -19.86 11.14
N ALA A 476 -32.13 -20.57 11.05
CA ALA A 476 -32.75 -20.95 9.78
C ALA A 476 -32.97 -19.79 8.78
N PRO A 477 -33.36 -18.57 9.20
CA PRO A 477 -33.52 -17.44 8.29
C PRO A 477 -32.23 -16.99 7.59
N VAL A 478 -31.04 -17.40 8.08
CA VAL A 478 -29.76 -17.12 7.41
C VAL A 478 -29.78 -17.64 5.97
N LEU A 479 -30.26 -18.87 5.75
CA LEU A 479 -30.31 -19.45 4.39
C LEU A 479 -31.26 -18.67 3.48
N ASP A 480 -32.40 -18.23 4.00
CA ASP A 480 -33.36 -17.43 3.23
C ASP A 480 -32.81 -16.05 2.86
N LYS A 481 -32.10 -15.39 3.79
CA LYS A 481 -31.44 -14.10 3.50
C LYS A 481 -30.28 -14.26 2.52
N TRP A 482 -29.47 -15.29 2.68
CA TRP A 482 -28.36 -15.61 1.78
C TRP A 482 -28.85 -15.82 0.34
N ARG A 483 -29.90 -16.64 0.18
CA ARG A 483 -30.54 -16.88 -1.12
C ARG A 483 -31.28 -15.66 -1.65
N GLY A 484 -31.98 -14.92 -0.79
CA GLY A 484 -32.64 -13.66 -1.14
C GLY A 484 -31.67 -12.59 -1.65
N ALA A 485 -30.41 -12.63 -1.22
CA ALA A 485 -29.33 -11.80 -1.74
C ALA A 485 -28.71 -12.31 -3.06
N GLY A 486 -29.16 -13.47 -3.56
CA GLY A 486 -28.66 -14.10 -4.78
C GLY A 486 -27.43 -14.99 -4.59
N LEU A 487 -26.92 -15.18 -3.36
CA LEU A 487 -25.67 -15.90 -3.07
C LEU A 487 -25.88 -17.42 -3.06
N MET A 488 -24.96 -18.18 -3.66
CA MET A 488 -25.12 -19.64 -3.85
C MET A 488 -24.95 -20.41 -2.54
N LEU A 489 -25.52 -21.62 -2.47
CA LEU A 489 -25.33 -22.57 -1.38
C LEU A 489 -24.74 -23.90 -1.90
N GLY A 490 -23.79 -24.45 -1.15
CA GLY A 490 -23.18 -25.76 -1.35
C GLY A 490 -23.27 -26.63 -0.10
N ASN A 491 -22.81 -27.88 -0.21
CA ASN A 491 -22.85 -28.89 0.84
C ASN A 491 -21.51 -28.91 1.61
N HIS A 492 -21.56 -28.79 2.93
CA HIS A 492 -20.38 -28.93 3.82
C HIS A 492 -20.43 -30.18 4.72
N GLY A 493 -21.23 -31.18 4.35
CA GLY A 493 -21.55 -32.30 5.24
C GLY A 493 -22.58 -31.89 6.30
N TRP A 494 -23.43 -32.81 6.70
CA TRP A 494 -24.52 -32.53 7.62
C TRP A 494 -24.04 -32.04 8.99
N SER A 495 -23.06 -32.72 9.58
CA SER A 495 -22.61 -32.56 10.95
C SER A 495 -21.22 -31.92 11.11
N HIS A 496 -20.60 -31.50 10.01
CA HIS A 496 -19.22 -31.00 9.97
C HIS A 496 -18.19 -32.04 10.44
N ALA A 497 -18.41 -33.32 10.08
CA ALA A 497 -17.51 -34.40 10.48
C ALA A 497 -16.24 -34.48 9.60
N ASN A 498 -15.09 -34.77 10.23
CA ASN A 498 -13.84 -34.99 9.51
C ASN A 498 -13.91 -36.30 8.73
N LEU A 499 -13.60 -36.26 7.43
CA LEU A 499 -13.68 -37.44 6.56
C LEU A 499 -12.88 -38.64 7.10
N ASN A 500 -11.75 -38.40 7.77
CA ASN A 500 -10.90 -39.46 8.30
C ASN A 500 -11.65 -40.37 9.28
N ASP A 501 -12.63 -39.82 10.00
CA ASP A 501 -13.39 -40.52 11.04
C ASP A 501 -14.65 -41.20 10.52
N LEU A 502 -14.98 -41.01 9.24
CA LEU A 502 -16.17 -41.58 8.61
C LEU A 502 -15.85 -42.82 7.79
N SER A 503 -16.73 -43.82 7.86
CA SER A 503 -16.84 -44.83 6.79
C SER A 503 -17.44 -44.23 5.52
N ASP A 504 -17.24 -44.90 4.38
CA ASP A 504 -17.81 -44.50 3.08
C ASP A 504 -19.36 -44.32 3.16
N ALA A 505 -20.04 -45.18 3.94
CA ALA A 505 -21.50 -45.12 4.16
C ALA A 505 -21.92 -43.94 5.06
N GLN A 506 -21.14 -43.62 6.09
CA GLN A 506 -21.39 -42.46 6.95
C GLN A 506 -21.16 -41.15 6.17
N PHE A 507 -20.11 -41.08 5.36
CA PHE A 507 -19.88 -39.94 4.47
C PHE A 507 -21.05 -39.73 3.48
N LEU A 508 -21.60 -40.82 2.93
CA LEU A 508 -22.77 -40.72 2.06
C LEU A 508 -23.99 -40.15 2.80
N THR A 509 -24.23 -40.62 4.02
CA THR A 509 -25.28 -40.10 4.91
C THR A 509 -25.12 -38.60 5.15
N GLU A 510 -23.88 -38.13 5.38
CA GLU A 510 -23.59 -36.70 5.58
C GLU A 510 -23.98 -35.85 4.38
N LEU A 511 -23.74 -36.33 3.15
CA LEU A 511 -24.16 -35.66 1.93
C LEU A 511 -25.69 -35.63 1.82
N GLU A 512 -26.30 -36.80 1.92
CA GLU A 512 -27.73 -37.03 1.70
C GLU A 512 -28.62 -36.21 2.60
N LYS A 513 -28.25 -36.08 3.88
CA LYS A 513 -29.05 -35.31 4.84
C LYS A 513 -29.11 -33.82 4.51
N ASN A 514 -28.06 -33.27 3.88
CA ASN A 514 -28.05 -31.87 3.44
C ASN A 514 -28.81 -31.65 2.12
N GLU A 515 -28.95 -32.67 1.26
CA GLU A 515 -29.54 -32.51 -0.07
C GLU A 515 -30.98 -31.94 -0.08
N PRO A 516 -31.92 -32.36 0.79
CA PRO A 516 -33.27 -31.79 0.81
C PRO A 516 -33.28 -30.29 1.09
N ILE A 517 -32.44 -29.81 2.02
CA ILE A 517 -32.32 -28.39 2.35
C ILE A 517 -31.79 -27.62 1.14
N LEU A 518 -30.71 -28.12 0.53
CA LEU A 518 -30.11 -27.48 -0.66
C LEU A 518 -31.09 -27.46 -1.83
N LYS A 519 -31.78 -28.56 -2.13
CA LYS A 519 -32.82 -28.63 -3.17
C LYS A 519 -33.92 -27.61 -2.94
N ALA A 520 -34.41 -27.49 -1.70
CA ALA A 520 -35.47 -26.55 -1.36
C ALA A 520 -35.03 -25.08 -1.50
N LYS A 521 -33.81 -24.73 -1.05
CA LYS A 521 -33.31 -23.35 -1.04
C LYS A 521 -32.74 -22.89 -2.39
N MET A 522 -32.22 -23.81 -3.20
CA MET A 522 -31.56 -23.51 -4.48
C MET A 522 -32.47 -23.73 -5.68
N GLY A 523 -33.53 -24.54 -5.56
CA GLY A 523 -34.44 -24.85 -6.66
C GLY A 523 -33.69 -25.50 -7.82
N ALA A 524 -33.77 -24.89 -9.01
CA ALA A 524 -33.10 -25.36 -10.21
C ALA A 524 -31.62 -24.94 -10.32
N ALA A 525 -31.11 -24.11 -9.41
CA ALA A 525 -29.70 -23.69 -9.42
C ALA A 525 -28.76 -24.87 -9.11
N ASP A 526 -27.54 -24.82 -9.62
CA ASP A 526 -26.56 -25.90 -9.48
C ASP A 526 -25.89 -25.87 -8.10
N TRP A 527 -26.51 -26.54 -7.12
CA TRP A 527 -26.09 -26.59 -5.71
C TRP A 527 -25.15 -27.76 -5.39
N ARG A 528 -24.77 -28.57 -6.37
CA ARG A 528 -23.91 -29.75 -6.17
C ARG A 528 -22.42 -29.37 -6.11
N TRP A 529 -22.12 -28.44 -5.22
CA TRP A 529 -20.78 -28.08 -4.79
C TRP A 529 -20.55 -28.66 -3.41
N PHE A 530 -19.41 -29.32 -3.21
CA PHE A 530 -19.06 -29.92 -1.93
C PHE A 530 -17.73 -29.38 -1.43
N ARG A 531 -17.67 -29.01 -0.15
CA ARG A 531 -16.42 -28.74 0.54
C ARG A 531 -16.24 -29.69 1.70
N TYR A 532 -15.07 -30.30 1.78
CA TYR A 532 -14.71 -31.18 2.89
C TYR A 532 -14.55 -30.37 4.18
N PRO A 533 -15.22 -30.73 5.29
CA PRO A 533 -14.89 -30.20 6.61
C PRO A 533 -13.41 -30.34 6.92
N PHE A 534 -12.82 -29.30 7.51
CA PHE A 534 -11.37 -29.20 7.81
C PHE A 534 -10.46 -29.32 6.57
N LEU A 535 -11.04 -29.20 5.37
CA LEU A 535 -10.41 -29.57 4.10
C LEU A 535 -9.83 -31.02 4.14
N SER A 536 -10.38 -31.90 4.97
CA SER A 536 -9.84 -33.24 5.16
C SER A 536 -10.29 -34.17 4.04
N GLU A 537 -9.40 -34.41 3.07
CA GLU A 537 -9.65 -35.28 1.92
C GLU A 537 -9.14 -36.71 2.11
N ALA A 538 -8.83 -37.12 3.34
CA ALA A 538 -8.16 -38.40 3.63
C ALA A 538 -6.82 -38.55 2.88
N SER A 539 -6.01 -37.48 2.85
CA SER A 539 -4.72 -37.44 2.15
C SER A 539 -3.72 -38.52 2.61
N ALA A 540 -3.84 -39.01 3.85
CA ALA A 540 -3.04 -40.11 4.39
C ALA A 540 -3.53 -41.51 3.97
N ASP A 541 -4.74 -41.62 3.40
CA ASP A 541 -5.31 -42.84 2.82
C ASP A 541 -5.79 -42.57 1.38
N PRO A 542 -4.87 -42.67 0.39
CA PRO A 542 -5.20 -42.40 -1.02
C PRO A 542 -6.31 -43.31 -1.58
N ALA A 543 -6.47 -44.53 -1.03
CA ALA A 543 -7.52 -45.45 -1.45
C ALA A 543 -8.89 -44.94 -0.99
N LYS A 544 -9.00 -44.48 0.26
CA LYS A 544 -10.22 -43.83 0.77
C LYS A 544 -10.51 -42.54 0.02
N ARG A 545 -9.52 -41.65 -0.18
CA ARG A 545 -9.68 -40.42 -0.99
C ARG A 545 -10.27 -40.72 -2.37
N THR A 546 -9.75 -41.75 -3.04
CA THR A 546 -10.25 -42.20 -4.35
C THR A 546 -11.70 -42.72 -4.30
N ARG A 547 -12.05 -43.56 -3.31
CA ARG A 547 -13.41 -44.09 -3.15
C ARG A 547 -14.43 -42.97 -2.88
N VAL A 548 -14.11 -42.06 -1.96
CA VAL A 548 -14.95 -40.92 -1.59
C VAL A 548 -15.20 -39.98 -2.77
N ARG A 549 -14.15 -39.68 -3.56
CA ARG A 549 -14.30 -38.88 -4.78
C ARG A 549 -15.19 -39.57 -5.82
N LYS A 550 -15.12 -40.89 -5.98
CA LYS A 550 -16.06 -41.64 -6.82
C LYS A 550 -17.51 -41.54 -6.32
N LEU A 551 -17.74 -41.54 -5.01
CA LEU A 551 -19.08 -41.34 -4.44
C LEU A 551 -19.63 -39.94 -4.75
N LEU A 552 -18.79 -38.91 -4.65
CA LEU A 552 -19.17 -37.54 -5.06
C LEU A 552 -19.49 -37.45 -6.56
N ALA A 553 -18.63 -38.02 -7.41
CA ALA A 553 -18.85 -38.05 -8.86
C ALA A 553 -20.15 -38.76 -9.23
N ALA A 554 -20.45 -39.92 -8.61
CA ALA A 554 -21.67 -40.68 -8.84
C ALA A 554 -22.95 -39.88 -8.51
N ARG A 555 -22.84 -38.83 -7.68
CA ARG A 555 -23.93 -37.94 -7.31
C ARG A 555 -23.93 -36.59 -8.04
N GLY A 556 -22.97 -36.39 -8.94
CA GLY A 556 -22.80 -35.15 -9.71
C GLY A 556 -22.25 -33.99 -8.89
N TYR A 557 -21.54 -34.25 -7.79
CA TYR A 557 -20.86 -33.21 -7.02
C TYR A 557 -19.57 -32.75 -7.69
N LYS A 558 -19.27 -31.47 -7.52
CA LYS A 558 -17.96 -30.84 -7.74
C LYS A 558 -17.29 -30.60 -6.38
N VAL A 559 -15.97 -30.73 -6.28
CA VAL A 559 -15.25 -30.30 -5.09
C VAL A 559 -14.92 -28.81 -5.21
N ALA A 560 -15.33 -28.03 -4.22
CA ALA A 560 -15.01 -26.61 -4.09
C ALA A 560 -13.63 -26.46 -3.43
N ALA A 561 -12.60 -26.26 -4.25
CA ALA A 561 -11.21 -26.21 -3.80
C ALA A 561 -10.91 -24.92 -3.01
N VAL A 562 -9.80 -24.93 -2.25
CA VAL A 562 -9.29 -23.75 -1.54
C VAL A 562 -7.87 -23.45 -1.99
N THR A 563 -7.59 -22.18 -2.24
CA THR A 563 -6.27 -21.69 -2.70
C THR A 563 -5.81 -20.44 -1.95
N MET A 564 -6.66 -19.91 -1.07
CA MET A 564 -6.33 -18.82 -0.18
C MET A 564 -7.09 -19.03 1.14
N ASP A 565 -6.34 -19.08 2.24
CA ASP A 565 -6.85 -19.21 3.60
C ASP A 565 -5.86 -18.49 4.52
N PHE A 566 -6.35 -17.54 5.31
CA PHE A 566 -5.57 -16.75 6.27
C PHE A 566 -5.99 -17.01 7.73
N SER A 567 -6.74 -18.09 7.96
CA SER A 567 -7.21 -18.56 9.27
C SER A 567 -8.11 -17.55 9.98
N ASP A 568 -9.10 -17.03 9.26
CA ASP A 568 -10.10 -16.08 9.77
C ASP A 568 -10.88 -16.66 10.97
N TRP A 569 -11.23 -17.95 10.90
CA TRP A 569 -11.95 -18.70 11.94
C TRP A 569 -11.34 -18.55 13.33
N ALA A 570 -10.00 -18.48 13.43
CA ALA A 570 -9.28 -18.48 14.70
C ALA A 570 -9.65 -17.28 15.61
N TYR A 571 -10.16 -16.20 15.03
CA TYR A 571 -10.42 -14.95 15.74
C TYR A 571 -11.78 -14.93 16.44
N ASN A 572 -12.77 -15.71 15.99
CA ASN A 572 -14.16 -15.52 16.40
C ASN A 572 -14.42 -15.86 17.88
N ASP A 573 -13.82 -16.93 18.40
CA ASP A 573 -13.94 -17.31 19.82
C ASP A 573 -13.38 -16.20 20.72
N THR A 574 -12.20 -15.69 20.35
CA THR A 574 -11.54 -14.60 21.06
C THR A 574 -12.34 -13.31 20.97
N TYR A 575 -12.94 -13.02 19.81
CA TYR A 575 -13.78 -11.84 19.64
C TYR A 575 -15.00 -11.89 20.56
N ALA A 576 -15.68 -13.03 20.65
CA ALA A 576 -16.80 -13.22 21.57
C ALA A 576 -16.38 -12.98 23.03
N ARG A 577 -15.22 -13.50 23.45
CA ARG A 577 -14.67 -13.25 24.79
C ARG A 577 -14.35 -11.77 25.02
N CYS A 578 -13.66 -11.11 24.09
CA CYS A 578 -13.27 -9.71 24.22
C CYS A 578 -14.48 -8.78 24.26
N VAL A 579 -15.51 -9.04 23.44
CA VAL A 579 -16.78 -8.31 23.50
C VAL A 579 -17.45 -8.45 24.87
N ALA A 580 -17.50 -9.67 25.42
CA ALA A 580 -18.08 -9.90 26.75
C ALA A 580 -17.31 -9.19 27.88
N ARG A 581 -15.99 -8.99 27.71
CA ARG A 581 -15.14 -8.23 28.64
C ARG A 581 -15.16 -6.72 28.42
N GLY A 582 -15.65 -6.25 27.27
CA GLY A 582 -15.51 -4.85 26.85
C GLY A 582 -14.08 -4.45 26.51
N ASP A 583 -13.22 -5.41 26.13
CA ASP A 583 -11.80 -5.17 25.84
C ASP A 583 -11.60 -4.67 24.40
N THR A 584 -11.81 -3.36 24.22
CA THR A 584 -11.69 -2.69 22.91
C THR A 584 -10.27 -2.68 22.36
N ASP A 585 -9.26 -2.67 23.22
CA ASP A 585 -7.85 -2.62 22.81
C ASP A 585 -7.39 -3.96 22.22
N ALA A 586 -7.82 -5.06 22.84
CA ALA A 586 -7.60 -6.39 22.29
C ALA A 586 -8.32 -6.56 20.95
N ILE A 587 -9.56 -6.07 20.83
CA ILE A 587 -10.31 -6.09 19.56
C ILE A 587 -9.54 -5.31 18.48
N LEU A 588 -9.04 -4.09 18.77
CA LEU A 588 -8.27 -3.32 17.79
C LEU A 588 -6.98 -4.04 17.33
N LYS A 589 -6.27 -4.70 18.25
CA LYS A 589 -5.09 -5.52 17.90
C LYS A 589 -5.47 -6.68 16.99
N MET A 590 -6.60 -7.34 17.27
CA MET A 590 -7.13 -8.40 16.42
C MET A 590 -7.48 -7.87 15.02
N GLU A 591 -8.11 -6.70 14.92
CA GLU A 591 -8.46 -6.10 13.62
C GLU A 591 -7.22 -5.85 12.75
N HIS A 592 -6.15 -5.32 13.35
CA HIS A 592 -4.88 -5.09 12.65
C HIS A 592 -4.24 -6.40 12.20
N SER A 593 -4.16 -7.40 13.08
CA SER A 593 -3.57 -8.70 12.75
C SER A 593 -4.38 -9.43 11.69
N TRP A 594 -5.70 -9.46 11.81
CA TRP A 594 -6.58 -10.15 10.87
C TRP A 594 -6.46 -9.57 9.45
N LEU A 595 -6.50 -8.23 9.33
CA LEU A 595 -6.37 -7.57 8.03
C LEU A 595 -4.95 -7.69 7.47
N GLY A 596 -3.93 -7.61 8.33
CA GLY A 596 -2.53 -7.85 7.94
C GLY A 596 -2.30 -9.28 7.44
N ASN A 597 -2.89 -10.29 8.09
CA ASN A 597 -2.78 -11.68 7.70
C ASN A 597 -3.49 -11.95 6.37
N ALA A 598 -4.66 -11.37 6.15
CA ALA A 598 -5.32 -11.40 4.84
C ALA A 598 -4.45 -10.78 3.74
N ALA A 599 -3.80 -9.65 4.01
CA ALA A 599 -2.91 -8.98 3.04
C ALA A 599 -1.68 -9.84 2.69
N VAL A 600 -1.00 -10.37 3.70
CA VAL A 600 0.18 -11.24 3.55
C VAL A 600 -0.20 -12.53 2.82
N GLN A 601 -1.33 -13.13 3.16
CA GLN A 601 -1.77 -14.37 2.52
C GLN A 601 -2.15 -14.14 1.06
N ALA A 602 -2.76 -13.01 0.71
CA ALA A 602 -3.01 -12.67 -0.69
C ALA A 602 -1.70 -12.58 -1.49
N ASP A 603 -0.67 -11.91 -0.97
CA ASP A 603 0.62 -11.80 -1.64
C ASP A 603 1.32 -13.17 -1.74
N ARG A 604 1.21 -13.98 -0.67
CA ARG A 604 1.75 -15.35 -0.61
C ARG A 604 1.10 -16.29 -1.62
N SER A 605 -0.23 -16.31 -1.73
CA SER A 605 -0.94 -17.14 -2.70
C SER A 605 -0.56 -16.75 -4.14
N ARG A 606 -0.42 -15.46 -4.43
CA ARG A 606 0.04 -15.00 -5.73
C ARG A 606 1.47 -15.42 -6.05
N ALA A 607 2.38 -15.28 -5.09
CA ALA A 607 3.75 -15.74 -5.24
C ALA A 607 3.83 -17.25 -5.52
N MET A 608 3.02 -18.08 -4.82
CA MET A 608 2.96 -19.52 -5.07
C MET A 608 2.38 -19.85 -6.45
N ALA A 609 1.30 -19.19 -6.88
CA ALA A 609 0.71 -19.40 -8.20
C ALA A 609 1.70 -19.04 -9.33
N GLN A 610 2.42 -17.92 -9.18
CA GLN A 610 3.47 -17.52 -10.11
C GLN A 610 4.62 -18.52 -10.15
N ALA A 611 5.07 -19.02 -9.01
CA ALA A 611 6.13 -20.03 -8.95
C ALA A 611 5.70 -21.37 -9.58
N LEU A 612 4.44 -21.77 -9.40
CA LEU A 612 3.92 -23.04 -9.88
C LEU A 612 3.53 -23.04 -11.36
N TYR A 613 2.96 -21.92 -11.84
CA TYR A 613 2.23 -21.83 -13.10
C TYR A 613 2.66 -20.64 -13.98
N GLY A 614 3.54 -19.75 -13.49
CA GLY A 614 3.97 -18.55 -14.21
C GLY A 614 2.87 -17.51 -14.44
N ARG A 615 1.74 -17.62 -13.71
CA ARG A 615 0.60 -16.71 -13.77
C ARG A 615 -0.21 -16.75 -12.48
N ASP A 616 -1.04 -15.73 -12.27
CA ASP A 616 -2.15 -15.83 -11.32
C ASP A 616 -3.14 -16.91 -11.81
N ILE A 617 -3.61 -17.75 -10.88
CA ILE A 617 -4.86 -18.48 -11.03
C ILE A 617 -5.98 -17.64 -10.38
N PRO A 618 -7.26 -17.86 -10.69
CA PRO A 618 -8.33 -17.42 -9.80
C PRO A 618 -8.10 -18.03 -8.42
N TYR A 619 -8.40 -17.28 -7.37
CA TYR A 619 -8.25 -17.73 -6.00
C TYR A 619 -9.63 -17.98 -5.39
N VAL A 620 -9.82 -19.15 -4.81
CA VAL A 620 -10.97 -19.46 -3.96
C VAL A 620 -10.56 -19.21 -2.52
N LEU A 621 -11.13 -18.16 -1.93
CA LEU A 621 -10.91 -17.73 -0.55
C LEU A 621 -11.84 -18.47 0.39
N LEU A 622 -11.25 -19.18 1.34
CA LEU A 622 -11.96 -19.77 2.47
C LEU A 622 -12.18 -18.70 3.54
N MET A 623 -13.44 -18.56 3.97
CA MET A 623 -13.87 -17.79 5.14
C MET A 623 -14.95 -18.56 5.90
N HIS A 624 -15.35 -18.06 7.06
CA HIS A 624 -16.39 -18.65 7.90
C HIS A 624 -17.48 -17.63 8.24
N LEU A 625 -18.69 -18.09 8.59
CA LEU A 625 -19.81 -17.19 8.96
C LEU A 625 -19.69 -16.66 10.40
N GLY A 626 -18.56 -16.04 10.73
CA GLY A 626 -18.24 -15.54 12.06
C GLY A 626 -18.63 -14.08 12.31
N ALA A 627 -18.80 -13.71 13.58
CA ALA A 627 -19.12 -12.34 13.98
C ALA A 627 -17.96 -11.37 13.73
N PHE A 628 -16.72 -11.82 13.93
CA PHE A 628 -15.55 -11.00 13.66
C PHE A 628 -15.33 -10.81 12.15
N ASP A 629 -15.63 -11.85 11.36
CA ASP A 629 -15.57 -11.77 9.90
C ASP A 629 -16.59 -10.76 9.38
N ALA A 630 -17.82 -10.78 9.93
CA ALA A 630 -18.84 -9.77 9.64
C ALA A 630 -18.38 -8.33 9.95
N HIS A 631 -17.74 -8.13 11.10
CA HIS A 631 -17.17 -6.85 11.52
C HIS A 631 -16.06 -6.36 10.56
N MET A 632 -15.21 -7.26 10.08
CA MET A 632 -14.06 -6.94 9.24
C MET A 632 -14.36 -6.91 7.74
N MET A 633 -15.50 -7.45 7.30
CA MET A 633 -15.81 -7.67 5.88
C MET A 633 -15.67 -6.43 4.99
N PRO A 634 -16.14 -5.22 5.37
CA PRO A 634 -15.96 -4.03 4.54
C PRO A 634 -14.49 -3.69 4.28
N ARG A 635 -13.63 -3.88 5.29
CA ARG A 635 -12.18 -3.62 5.20
C ARG A 635 -11.48 -4.69 4.36
N LEU A 636 -11.89 -5.96 4.47
CA LEU A 636 -11.35 -7.04 3.63
C LEU A 636 -11.65 -6.80 2.13
N ILE A 637 -12.90 -6.45 1.82
CA ILE A 637 -13.32 -6.13 0.45
C ILE A 637 -12.51 -4.94 -0.10
N ALA A 638 -12.32 -3.89 0.71
CA ALA A 638 -11.50 -2.74 0.33
C ALA A 638 -10.04 -3.16 0.07
N LEU A 639 -9.44 -3.94 0.97
CA LEU A 639 -8.06 -4.45 0.85
C LEU A 639 -7.86 -5.23 -0.45
N TYR A 640 -8.73 -6.20 -0.76
CA TYR A 640 -8.57 -7.00 -1.97
C TYR A 640 -8.85 -6.20 -3.25
N ARG A 641 -9.76 -5.22 -3.20
CA ARG A 641 -9.92 -4.29 -4.31
C ARG A 641 -8.67 -3.43 -4.53
N GLU A 642 -8.06 -2.94 -3.46
CA GLU A 642 -6.81 -2.18 -3.50
C GLU A 642 -5.65 -3.03 -4.04
N LYS A 643 -5.59 -4.31 -3.67
CA LYS A 643 -4.67 -5.30 -4.22
C LYS A 643 -5.00 -5.73 -5.66
N GLY A 644 -6.01 -5.11 -6.28
CA GLY A 644 -6.34 -5.28 -7.70
C GLY A 644 -7.20 -6.49 -8.03
N TYR A 645 -7.80 -7.16 -7.04
CA TYR A 645 -8.64 -8.32 -7.29
C TYR A 645 -9.99 -7.96 -7.91
N ARG A 646 -10.44 -8.79 -8.86
CA ARG A 646 -11.83 -8.83 -9.30
C ARG A 646 -12.58 -9.92 -8.54
N PHE A 647 -13.76 -9.59 -8.02
CA PHE A 647 -14.61 -10.56 -7.33
C PHE A 647 -15.43 -11.37 -8.34
N VAL A 648 -15.36 -12.69 -8.23
CA VAL A 648 -15.99 -13.65 -9.15
C VAL A 648 -16.70 -14.75 -8.37
N SER A 649 -17.66 -15.44 -9.01
CA SER A 649 -18.28 -16.59 -8.36
C SER A 649 -17.31 -17.78 -8.37
N ILE A 650 -17.57 -18.79 -7.53
CA ILE A 650 -16.74 -20.02 -7.53
C ILE A 650 -16.84 -20.75 -8.88
N GLU A 651 -18.01 -20.73 -9.52
CA GLU A 651 -18.22 -21.29 -10.86
C GLU A 651 -17.38 -20.58 -11.92
N GLU A 652 -17.09 -19.29 -11.76
CA GLU A 652 -16.23 -18.55 -12.67
C GLU A 652 -14.74 -18.79 -12.35
N ALA A 653 -14.36 -18.82 -11.08
CA ALA A 653 -12.99 -19.10 -10.64
C ALA A 653 -12.52 -20.51 -11.06
N GLU A 654 -13.35 -21.53 -10.82
CA GLU A 654 -12.98 -22.92 -11.08
C GLU A 654 -13.10 -23.36 -12.55
N LYS A 655 -13.40 -22.44 -13.48
CA LYS A 655 -13.20 -22.68 -14.92
C LYS A 655 -11.73 -22.74 -15.31
N ASP A 656 -10.84 -22.22 -14.48
CA ASP A 656 -9.41 -22.26 -14.75
C ASP A 656 -8.91 -23.72 -14.81
N PRO A 657 -8.06 -24.08 -15.79
CA PRO A 657 -7.52 -25.43 -15.92
C PRO A 657 -6.88 -26.01 -14.65
N TYR A 658 -6.38 -25.16 -13.75
CA TYR A 658 -5.87 -25.60 -12.44
C TYR A 658 -6.91 -26.39 -11.64
N TYR A 659 -8.19 -26.02 -11.70
CA TYR A 659 -9.23 -26.63 -10.87
C TYR A 659 -9.84 -27.90 -11.48
N VAL A 660 -9.57 -28.22 -12.74
CA VAL A 660 -10.19 -29.36 -13.45
C VAL A 660 -10.11 -30.68 -12.66
N PRO A 661 -8.96 -31.06 -12.04
CA PRO A 661 -8.89 -32.27 -11.25
C PRO A 661 -9.81 -32.26 -10.02
N GLU A 662 -10.02 -31.11 -9.38
CA GLU A 662 -10.91 -31.02 -8.21
C GLU A 662 -12.39 -30.88 -8.60
N LEU A 663 -12.66 -30.09 -9.64
CA LEU A 663 -14.01 -29.87 -10.16
C LEU A 663 -14.67 -31.18 -10.62
N ASN A 664 -13.89 -32.12 -11.16
CA ASN A 664 -14.37 -33.44 -11.55
C ASN A 664 -13.80 -34.52 -10.62
N PRO A 665 -14.56 -34.96 -9.59
CA PRO A 665 -14.09 -35.98 -8.65
C PRO A 665 -13.78 -37.34 -9.30
N ALA A 666 -14.23 -37.59 -10.54
CA ALA A 666 -13.87 -38.81 -11.27
C ALA A 666 -12.40 -38.81 -11.74
N LEU A 667 -11.75 -37.64 -11.81
CA LEU A 667 -10.33 -37.51 -12.13
C LEU A 667 -9.46 -37.78 -10.90
N ALA A 668 -8.21 -38.19 -11.16
CA ALA A 668 -7.20 -38.34 -10.13
C ALA A 668 -7.04 -37.02 -9.36
N PRO A 669 -7.04 -37.06 -8.02
CA PRO A 669 -6.90 -35.85 -7.23
C PRO A 669 -5.52 -35.22 -7.42
N GLN A 670 -5.46 -33.91 -7.32
CA GLN A 670 -4.19 -33.18 -7.29
C GLN A 670 -3.74 -32.93 -5.85
N PRO A 671 -2.50 -32.45 -5.64
CA PRO A 671 -2.08 -31.96 -4.33
C PRO A 671 -3.01 -30.85 -3.83
N GLN A 672 -3.27 -30.83 -2.53
CA GLN A 672 -4.25 -29.94 -1.94
C GLN A 672 -3.77 -28.49 -1.94
N GLY A 673 -4.50 -27.63 -2.66
CA GLY A 673 -4.22 -26.20 -2.73
C GLY A 673 -2.82 -25.86 -3.26
N LEU A 674 -2.43 -24.60 -3.11
CA LEU A 674 -1.13 -24.13 -3.59
C LEU A 674 0.03 -24.69 -2.76
N ASN A 675 -0.11 -24.78 -1.43
CA ASN A 675 0.92 -25.36 -0.57
C ASN A 675 1.22 -26.83 -0.92
N GLY A 676 0.18 -27.66 -1.08
CA GLY A 676 0.36 -29.05 -1.50
C GLY A 676 1.04 -29.15 -2.86
N ALA A 677 0.69 -28.26 -3.81
CA ALA A 677 1.33 -28.21 -5.12
C ALA A 677 2.81 -27.77 -5.05
N MET A 678 3.14 -26.82 -4.17
CA MET A 678 4.54 -26.42 -3.89
C MET A 678 5.34 -27.59 -3.34
N ALA A 679 4.83 -28.25 -2.30
CA ALA A 679 5.46 -29.41 -1.67
C ALA A 679 5.68 -30.56 -2.67
N ALA A 680 4.67 -30.87 -3.49
CA ALA A 680 4.76 -31.91 -4.52
C ALA A 680 5.82 -31.61 -5.60
N LYS A 681 6.13 -30.33 -5.86
CA LYS A 681 7.21 -29.90 -6.76
C LYS A 681 8.55 -29.65 -6.05
N GLY A 682 8.64 -29.88 -4.74
CA GLY A 682 9.83 -29.58 -3.94
C GLY A 682 10.19 -28.09 -3.90
N LEU A 683 9.20 -27.20 -4.10
CA LEU A 683 9.40 -25.76 -4.08
C LEU A 683 9.24 -25.22 -2.66
N LYS A 684 10.08 -24.24 -2.30
CA LYS A 684 10.00 -23.58 -1.00
C LYS A 684 8.76 -22.67 -0.93
N GLU A 685 7.93 -22.88 0.08
CA GLU A 685 6.79 -22.00 0.34
C GLU A 685 7.25 -20.63 0.87
N PRO A 686 6.63 -19.52 0.43
CA PRO A 686 6.80 -18.23 1.09
C PRO A 686 6.28 -18.29 2.53
N GLN A 687 6.84 -17.46 3.41
CA GLN A 687 6.49 -17.42 4.84
C GLN A 687 4.99 -17.16 5.03
N ALA A 688 4.35 -18.01 5.84
CA ALA A 688 2.95 -17.85 6.22
C ALA A 688 2.76 -16.68 7.21
N PRO A 689 1.58 -16.05 7.23
CA PRO A 689 1.26 -15.06 8.25
C PRO A 689 1.35 -15.66 9.67
N ALA A 690 1.81 -14.85 10.63
CA ALA A 690 1.86 -15.25 12.03
C ALA A 690 0.52 -14.91 12.71
N LEU A 691 -0.08 -15.90 13.37
CA LEU A 691 -1.28 -15.67 14.18
C LEU A 691 -0.92 -15.03 15.52
N LEU A 692 -1.76 -14.10 15.98
CA LEU A 692 -1.68 -13.58 17.33
C LEU A 692 -1.88 -14.73 18.35
N PRO A 693 -1.39 -14.59 19.60
CA PRO A 693 -1.64 -15.54 20.68
C PRO A 693 -3.09 -15.43 21.21
N LEU A 694 -4.07 -15.66 20.34
CA LEU A 694 -5.50 -15.42 20.53
C LEU A 694 -6.07 -16.09 21.78
N GLU A 695 -5.60 -17.30 22.11
CA GLU A 695 -6.05 -18.08 23.28
C GLU A 695 -5.81 -17.37 24.63
N THR A 696 -4.82 -16.49 24.70
CA THR A 696 -4.48 -15.77 25.94
C THR A 696 -5.14 -14.40 26.05
N MET A 697 -5.79 -13.94 24.97
CA MET A 697 -6.40 -12.62 24.91
C MET A 697 -7.76 -12.60 25.61
N CYS A 698 -8.01 -11.52 26.36
CA CYS A 698 -9.27 -11.23 27.04
C CYS A 698 -9.71 -12.26 28.08
N MET A 699 -8.73 -12.92 28.72
CA MET A 699 -8.96 -13.93 29.77
C MET A 699 -9.36 -13.32 31.12
#